data_AF-A0A3F2RIQ6-F1
#
_entry.id   AF-A0A3F2RIQ6-F1
#
_cell.length_a   1.000
_cell.length_b   1.000
_cell.length_c   1.000
_cell.angle_alpha   90.00
_cell.angle_beta   90.00
_cell.angle_gamma   90.00
#
_symmetry.space_group_name_H-M   'P 1'
#
loop_
_entity.id
_entity.type
_entity.pdbx_description
1 polymer ?
#
loop_
_entity_poly.entity_id
_entity_poly.type
_entity_poly.pdbx_seq_one_letter_code
_entity_poly.pdbx_strand_id
1 'polypeptide(L)'
;MVSSRPENVGILAMEVHFPSDYVDQSEMEAFDGVSSGKYTLGLGQLGMAIPGDREDKNEAADGGVKGSGVDSVDYAVFHSPYNKLVQKSFARLLFLDSRRQINGKSDDVTKEKFSSLAKWAVMPLENTVNDRELDLAVRAVAKEDFKLKVGPSCTTSQQVGNCYTASVYVNLATLVYACAKELALGARVLLFSYGSGSLASMFVLRTCEPTDSAKGKYSLQKIAKMLDVTTRLQCRNKLTPEEYTARMTLRQKTYGAKNGSELTQSIASIPEGNYYLDRIDDKGRRFYARSEQHSVSASDNLEKQRICRATQELAGAVYVVGTSVGLPGQPKVFEGLQSVDKLLRGENCIQQLSDDAKDDMISQNIVQIIKDKATGAVTRAPVDTREKCIQVSAVAEHVDLEKDYGIAATIANSMDEPTQLAVAAGLEAVRNAGLVDGLDSKWRLPDTMRDTMGVIYATDTASSQTMMPLIGGGFRALGASCIASTVNAAARPFDVKRSGMIVGSGAIGMVLESQQAFAERPVVESASKKSVRLLATQFSNSAYHGAALEPNHVGEELLRFLRRVESDFGITREEIARNGVYYSHETGTNASAKSSCAYTEVTALRTAFGPDLLGELLISNTKGFTGHPMAVAFEDVAAVEGLRHGCVPPVVHFEAHDPNLGDIPLRLAPGGVYAHKYALRFASGFGSQLAFSLYTLDD
;
A
#
# COMPACT_ATOMS: atom_id res chain seq x y z
N MET A 1 34.21 23.56 12.70
CA MET A 1 33.11 24.36 13.28
C MET A 1 31.95 23.42 13.52
N VAL A 2 31.41 23.42 14.74
CA VAL A 2 30.41 22.45 15.22
C VAL A 2 29.11 22.64 14.42
N SER A 3 28.77 21.67 13.57
CA SER A 3 27.54 21.68 12.77
C SER A 3 26.34 21.46 13.70
N SER A 4 25.50 22.48 13.82
CA SER A 4 24.23 22.44 14.58
C SER A 4 23.30 21.37 14.03
N ARG A 5 22.68 20.58 14.92
CA ARG A 5 21.61 19.61 14.59
C ARG A 5 20.45 20.33 13.88
N PRO A 6 19.78 19.69 12.90
CA PRO A 6 18.59 20.25 12.27
C PRO A 6 17.43 20.34 13.27
N GLU A 7 16.77 21.50 13.34
CA GLU A 7 15.72 21.82 14.33
C GLU A 7 14.30 21.38 13.92
N ASN A 8 14.11 20.94 12.66
CA ASN A 8 12.81 20.52 12.12
C ASN A 8 12.91 19.11 11.52
N VAL A 9 12.55 18.10 12.33
CA VAL A 9 12.49 16.68 11.91
C VAL A 9 11.10 16.15 12.30
N GLY A 10 10.40 15.48 11.38
CA GLY A 10 9.10 14.82 11.60
C GLY A 10 9.14 13.36 11.13
N ILE A 11 8.39 12.48 11.79
CA ILE A 11 8.28 11.05 11.47
C ILE A 11 7.07 10.82 10.54
N LEU A 12 7.28 10.09 9.44
CA LEU A 12 6.29 9.84 8.38
C LEU A 12 5.55 8.48 8.50
N ALA A 13 5.98 7.51 9.33
CA ALA A 13 5.30 6.20 9.55
C ALA A 13 5.77 5.42 10.81
N MET A 14 5.01 4.39 11.25
CA MET A 14 5.34 3.43 12.35
C MET A 14 4.66 2.04 12.15
N GLU A 15 5.33 0.94 12.53
CA GLU A 15 4.88 -0.49 12.42
C GLU A 15 5.07 -1.31 13.73
N VAL A 16 4.91 -2.65 13.68
CA VAL A 16 4.34 -3.54 14.71
C VAL A 16 5.00 -4.92 14.72
N HIS A 17 5.25 -5.48 15.91
CA HIS A 17 5.61 -6.89 16.07
C HIS A 17 4.78 -7.63 17.16
N PHE A 18 4.39 -8.89 16.91
CA PHE A 18 3.95 -9.89 17.90
C PHE A 18 4.98 -11.01 18.00
N PRO A 19 5.41 -11.44 19.20
CA PRO A 19 6.16 -12.67 19.34
C PRO A 19 5.35 -13.84 18.76
N SER A 20 6.01 -14.74 18.03
CA SER A 20 5.34 -15.76 17.22
C SER A 20 4.78 -16.92 18.06
N ASP A 21 5.30 -17.11 19.27
CA ASP A 21 4.92 -18.22 20.15
C ASP A 21 4.01 -17.73 21.27
N TYR A 22 2.99 -18.53 21.61
CA TYR A 22 2.13 -18.30 22.77
C TYR A 22 1.74 -19.61 23.44
N VAL A 23 1.43 -19.57 24.73
CA VAL A 23 0.91 -20.72 25.48
C VAL A 23 -0.58 -20.54 25.77
N ASP A 24 -1.37 -21.59 25.53
CA ASP A 24 -2.80 -21.64 25.88
C ASP A 24 -2.96 -21.68 27.41
N GLN A 25 -3.72 -20.72 27.93
CA GLN A 25 -3.83 -20.54 29.38
C GLN A 25 -4.68 -21.64 30.03
N SER A 26 -5.56 -22.30 29.28
CA SER A 26 -6.35 -23.45 29.76
C SER A 26 -5.45 -24.67 29.93
N GLU A 27 -4.51 -24.86 29.01
CA GLU A 27 -3.50 -25.92 29.10
C GLU A 27 -2.46 -25.63 30.19
N MET A 28 -2.10 -24.35 30.38
CA MET A 28 -1.21 -23.90 31.47
C MET A 28 -1.84 -24.08 32.86
N GLU A 29 -3.14 -23.81 33.02
CA GLU A 29 -3.88 -24.11 34.27
C GLU A 29 -3.79 -25.61 34.64
N ALA A 30 -3.92 -26.48 33.63
CA ALA A 30 -3.84 -27.92 33.80
C ALA A 30 -2.40 -28.39 34.12
N PHE A 31 -1.40 -27.77 33.50
CA PHE A 31 0.02 -28.04 33.75
C PHE A 31 0.46 -27.59 35.16
N ASP A 32 0.03 -26.43 35.63
CA ASP A 32 0.38 -25.86 36.95
C ASP A 32 -0.45 -26.44 38.11
N GLY A 33 -1.43 -27.32 37.82
CA GLY A 33 -2.28 -27.97 38.82
C GLY A 33 -3.23 -27.03 39.55
N VAL A 34 -3.61 -25.92 38.92
CA VAL A 34 -4.55 -24.94 39.49
C VAL A 34 -5.98 -25.15 38.99
N SER A 35 -6.95 -24.59 39.70
CA SER A 35 -8.37 -24.75 39.36
C SER A 35 -8.71 -24.14 37.99
N SER A 36 -9.44 -24.88 37.16
CA SER A 36 -9.89 -24.43 35.83
C SER A 36 -10.64 -23.10 35.91
N GLY A 37 -10.31 -22.18 35.01
CA GLY A 37 -10.86 -20.83 34.95
C GLY A 37 -10.03 -19.77 35.69
N LYS A 38 -8.97 -20.15 36.41
CA LYS A 38 -8.18 -19.20 37.21
C LYS A 38 -7.43 -18.17 36.37
N TYR A 39 -6.91 -18.54 35.21
CA TYR A 39 -6.22 -17.70 34.24
C TYR A 39 -7.15 -17.32 33.08
N THR A 40 -7.95 -18.26 32.57
CA THR A 40 -8.84 -18.04 31.43
C THR A 40 -10.06 -17.18 31.76
N LEU A 41 -10.68 -17.34 32.94
CA LEU A 41 -11.81 -16.52 33.41
C LEU A 41 -11.40 -15.46 34.44
N GLY A 42 -10.46 -15.79 35.33
CA GLY A 42 -9.95 -14.90 36.37
C GLY A 42 -9.09 -13.75 35.84
N LEU A 43 -8.29 -14.00 34.80
CA LEU A 43 -7.48 -12.98 34.11
C LEU A 43 -8.03 -12.65 32.70
N GLY A 44 -9.02 -13.39 32.21
CA GLY A 44 -9.64 -13.17 30.90
C GLY A 44 -8.70 -13.46 29.73
N GLN A 45 -7.67 -14.27 29.95
CA GLN A 45 -6.55 -14.44 29.03
C GLN A 45 -6.60 -15.85 28.41
N LEU A 46 -6.70 -15.94 27.08
CA LEU A 46 -6.82 -17.24 26.37
C LEU A 46 -5.46 -17.76 25.89
N GLY A 47 -4.51 -16.87 25.61
CA GLY A 47 -3.14 -17.20 25.25
C GLY A 47 -2.16 -16.12 25.70
N MET A 48 -0.91 -16.49 25.98
CA MET A 48 0.14 -15.55 26.43
C MET A 48 1.42 -15.75 25.62
N ALA A 49 1.91 -14.69 24.98
CA ALA A 49 3.07 -14.75 24.10
C ALA A 49 4.38 -15.01 24.87
N ILE A 50 5.31 -15.73 24.25
CA ILE A 50 6.63 -16.08 24.79
C ILE A 50 7.70 -15.47 23.85
N PRO A 51 8.44 -14.44 24.29
CA PRO A 51 9.50 -13.83 23.48
C PRO A 51 10.77 -14.70 23.48
N GLY A 52 11.51 -14.68 22.36
CA GLY A 52 12.82 -15.33 22.25
C GLY A 52 13.98 -14.51 22.87
N ASP A 53 15.12 -15.15 23.11
CA ASP A 53 16.31 -14.56 23.74
C ASP A 53 17.07 -13.54 22.87
N ARG A 54 16.61 -13.30 21.64
CA ARG A 54 17.14 -12.32 20.68
C ARG A 54 16.28 -11.05 20.55
N GLU A 55 15.23 -10.90 21.36
CA GLU A 55 14.37 -9.71 21.34
C GLU A 55 14.87 -8.66 22.36
N ASP A 56 15.47 -7.55 21.90
CA ASP A 56 15.94 -6.43 22.76
C ASP A 56 15.55 -5.02 22.20
N LYS A 57 15.45 -4.02 23.08
CA LYS A 57 14.94 -2.65 22.79
C LYS A 57 16.05 -1.60 22.78
N ASN A 58 16.01 -0.64 21.84
CA ASN A 58 16.76 0.62 21.95
C ASN A 58 15.89 1.85 21.71
N GLU A 59 15.98 2.82 22.61
CA GLU A 59 15.39 4.16 22.55
C GLU A 59 16.47 5.20 22.19
N ALA A 60 16.12 6.21 21.37
CA ALA A 60 16.56 7.60 21.59
C ALA A 60 15.91 8.59 20.61
N ALA A 61 15.38 9.70 21.14
CA ALA A 61 15.56 11.04 20.56
C ALA A 61 15.29 12.13 21.62
N ASP A 62 16.24 13.05 21.77
CA ASP A 62 16.19 14.21 22.67
C ASP A 62 15.90 15.50 21.88
N GLY A 63 15.15 16.42 22.49
CA GLY A 63 14.79 17.71 21.89
C GLY A 63 13.84 18.55 22.76
N GLY A 64 14.41 19.42 23.60
CA GLY A 64 13.78 20.63 24.14
C GLY A 64 12.77 20.43 25.28
N VAL A 65 13.24 20.54 26.52
CA VAL A 65 12.44 20.35 27.74
C VAL A 65 11.49 21.54 27.97
N LYS A 66 10.19 21.32 27.68
CA LYS A 66 9.09 21.80 28.53
C LYS A 66 8.58 20.61 29.34
N GLY A 67 9.12 20.43 30.54
CA GLY A 67 8.71 19.38 31.49
C GLY A 67 8.73 17.94 30.96
N SER A 68 8.36 16.99 31.81
CA SER A 68 8.12 15.59 31.46
C SER A 68 6.64 15.26 31.70
N GLY A 69 6.05 14.38 30.89
CA GLY A 69 4.66 13.92 31.06
C GLY A 69 3.64 14.71 30.23
N VAL A 70 2.35 14.60 30.57
CA VAL A 70 1.21 15.24 29.89
C VAL A 70 1.33 16.76 29.82
N ASP A 71 2.07 17.39 30.73
CA ASP A 71 2.34 18.83 30.70
C ASP A 71 3.26 19.27 29.56
N SER A 72 3.96 18.31 28.91
CA SER A 72 4.84 18.57 27.78
C SER A 72 4.12 18.71 26.42
N VAL A 73 2.79 18.55 26.39
CA VAL A 73 1.98 18.66 25.15
C VAL A 73 0.81 19.62 25.32
N ASP A 74 0.42 20.30 24.25
CA ASP A 74 -0.71 21.25 24.26
C ASP A 74 -2.04 20.53 24.01
N TYR A 75 -2.02 19.48 23.17
CA TYR A 75 -3.18 18.66 22.88
C TYR A 75 -2.83 17.17 22.88
N ALA A 76 -3.83 16.32 23.04
CA ALA A 76 -3.70 14.87 22.91
C ALA A 76 -4.90 14.27 22.16
N VAL A 77 -4.59 13.46 21.16
CA VAL A 77 -5.52 12.80 20.24
C VAL A 77 -5.38 11.29 20.45
N PHE A 78 -6.43 10.67 21.00
CA PHE A 78 -6.46 9.23 21.26
C PHE A 78 -7.36 8.52 20.25
N HIS A 79 -7.03 7.28 19.94
CA HIS A 79 -7.97 6.32 19.36
C HIS A 79 -9.18 6.18 20.30
N SER A 80 -10.39 6.44 19.78
CA SER A 80 -11.57 6.68 20.63
C SER A 80 -12.82 5.91 20.18
N PRO A 81 -12.80 4.56 20.26
CA PRO A 81 -14.02 3.77 20.03
C PRO A 81 -15.12 4.16 21.03
N TYR A 82 -14.70 4.55 22.25
CA TYR A 82 -15.54 5.14 23.29
C TYR A 82 -14.80 6.24 24.05
N ASN A 83 -15.31 7.48 24.01
CA ASN A 83 -14.67 8.64 24.66
C ASN A 83 -14.54 8.51 26.19
N LYS A 84 -15.36 7.68 26.85
CA LYS A 84 -15.24 7.41 28.28
C LYS A 84 -13.98 6.62 28.64
N LEU A 85 -13.54 5.71 27.76
CA LEU A 85 -12.29 4.97 27.95
C LEU A 85 -11.10 5.91 27.76
N VAL A 86 -11.15 6.79 26.77
CA VAL A 86 -10.13 7.82 26.54
C VAL A 86 -9.94 8.72 27.77
N GLN A 87 -11.02 9.12 28.42
CA GLN A 87 -10.94 9.89 29.68
C GLN A 87 -10.21 9.12 30.78
N LYS A 88 -10.46 7.82 30.92
CA LYS A 88 -9.78 6.97 31.91
C LYS A 88 -8.31 6.77 31.57
N SER A 89 -7.99 6.52 30.30
CA SER A 89 -6.61 6.34 29.84
C SER A 89 -5.79 7.61 30.02
N PHE A 90 -6.34 8.78 29.68
CA PHE A 90 -5.68 10.06 29.92
C PHE A 90 -5.47 10.35 31.41
N ALA A 91 -6.50 10.09 32.23
CA ALA A 91 -6.37 10.17 33.68
C ALA A 91 -5.24 9.25 34.18
N ARG A 92 -5.18 8.02 33.69
CA ARG A 92 -4.13 7.07 34.05
C ARG A 92 -2.72 7.53 33.67
N LEU A 93 -2.55 8.15 32.51
CA LEU A 93 -1.27 8.79 32.12
C LEU A 93 -0.87 9.87 33.12
N LEU A 94 -1.82 10.74 33.50
CA LEU A 94 -1.59 11.79 34.49
C LEU A 94 -1.19 11.23 35.87
N PHE A 95 -1.76 10.08 36.28
CA PHE A 95 -1.34 9.40 37.51
C PHE A 95 0.09 8.88 37.43
N LEU A 96 0.52 8.33 36.30
CA LEU A 96 1.92 7.89 36.15
C LEU A 96 2.88 9.07 36.23
N ASP A 97 2.52 10.22 35.67
CA ASP A 97 3.28 11.46 35.80
C ASP A 97 3.28 11.97 37.24
N SER A 98 2.14 11.93 37.93
CA SER A 98 2.04 12.40 39.31
C SER A 98 2.94 11.61 40.25
N ARG A 99 3.10 10.29 40.04
CA ARG A 99 4.04 9.46 40.83
C ARG A 99 5.48 9.91 40.65
N ARG A 100 5.90 10.23 39.43
CA ARG A 100 7.25 10.74 39.14
C ARG A 100 7.49 12.09 39.80
N GLN A 101 6.47 12.94 39.81
CA GLN A 101 6.57 14.29 40.35
C GLN A 101 6.48 14.33 41.89
N ILE A 102 5.64 13.49 42.50
CA ILE A 102 5.54 13.37 43.97
C ILE A 102 6.82 12.75 44.55
N ASN A 103 7.39 11.74 43.89
CA ASN A 103 8.61 11.07 44.34
C ASN A 103 9.91 11.80 43.91
N GLY A 104 9.78 12.86 43.11
CA GLY A 104 10.90 13.64 42.55
C GLY A 104 11.01 15.06 43.11
N LYS A 105 11.91 15.86 42.54
CA LYS A 105 12.02 17.30 42.84
C LYS A 105 11.00 18.11 42.03
N SER A 106 9.78 18.26 42.54
CA SER A 106 8.71 19.09 41.97
C SER A 106 8.49 20.38 42.77
N ASP A 107 7.93 21.40 42.11
CA ASP A 107 7.51 22.66 42.74
C ASP A 107 6.23 22.50 43.58
N ASP A 108 5.95 23.50 44.42
CA ASP A 108 4.84 23.43 45.39
C ASP A 108 3.47 23.40 44.71
N VAL A 109 3.32 24.05 43.55
CA VAL A 109 2.09 24.06 42.75
C VAL A 109 1.78 22.65 42.20
N THR A 110 2.80 21.95 41.72
CA THR A 110 2.68 20.59 41.21
C THR A 110 2.36 19.61 42.33
N LYS A 111 2.99 19.76 43.50
CA LYS A 111 2.69 18.94 44.68
C LYS A 111 1.27 19.15 45.18
N GLU A 112 0.77 20.38 45.15
CA GLU A 112 -0.60 20.70 45.52
C GLU A 112 -1.61 20.06 44.55
N LYS A 113 -1.38 20.17 43.23
CA LYS A 113 -2.21 19.55 42.17
C LYS A 113 -2.39 18.04 42.39
N PHE A 114 -1.32 17.35 42.80
CA PHE A 114 -1.33 15.88 42.97
C PHE A 114 -1.43 15.41 44.42
N SER A 115 -1.66 16.32 45.38
CA SER A 115 -1.71 16.01 46.82
C SER A 115 -2.73 14.92 47.15
N SER A 116 -3.88 14.92 46.47
CA SER A 116 -4.93 13.91 46.62
C SER A 116 -4.51 12.50 46.15
N LEU A 117 -3.44 12.39 45.37
CA LEU A 117 -2.92 11.13 44.83
C LEU A 117 -1.72 10.58 45.64
N ALA A 118 -1.25 11.32 46.66
CA ALA A 118 -0.02 11.01 47.40
C ALA A 118 -0.01 9.59 48.00
N LYS A 119 -1.16 9.10 48.50
CA LYS A 119 -1.24 7.76 49.08
C LYS A 119 -0.96 6.62 48.10
N TRP A 120 -1.11 6.86 46.79
CA TRP A 120 -0.81 5.88 45.74
C TRP A 120 0.54 6.14 45.06
N ALA A 121 1.31 7.15 45.47
CA ALA A 121 2.55 7.55 44.80
C ALA A 121 3.64 6.47 44.82
N VAL A 122 3.66 5.66 45.88
CA VAL A 122 4.63 4.59 46.13
C VAL A 122 4.04 3.19 46.04
N MET A 123 2.72 3.06 45.81
CA MET A 123 2.05 1.76 45.71
C MET A 123 2.53 1.00 44.46
N PRO A 124 2.81 -0.31 44.49
CA PRO A 124 3.14 -1.06 43.27
C PRO A 124 2.07 -0.90 42.18
N LEU A 125 2.45 -0.79 40.90
CA LEU A 125 1.53 -0.42 39.82
C LEU A 125 0.42 -1.44 39.62
N GLU A 126 0.72 -2.72 39.77
CA GLU A 126 -0.21 -3.85 39.73
C GLU A 126 -1.37 -3.67 40.71
N ASN A 127 -1.10 -3.13 41.90
CA ASN A 127 -2.12 -2.91 42.94
C ASN A 127 -3.01 -1.70 42.64
N THR A 128 -2.64 -0.89 41.66
CA THR A 128 -3.37 0.33 41.26
C THR A 128 -4.29 0.11 40.05
N VAL A 129 -4.27 -1.07 39.42
CA VAL A 129 -5.01 -1.32 38.15
C VAL A 129 -6.52 -1.41 38.38
N ASN A 130 -6.95 -2.07 39.46
CA ASN A 130 -8.37 -2.29 39.78
C ASN A 130 -8.85 -1.42 40.96
N ASP A 131 -8.09 -0.40 41.34
CA ASP A 131 -8.43 0.50 42.45
C ASP A 131 -9.47 1.54 42.01
N ARG A 132 -10.71 1.36 42.46
CA ARG A 132 -11.84 2.24 42.16
C ARG A 132 -11.71 3.62 42.80
N GLU A 133 -11.09 3.70 43.98
CA GLU A 133 -10.89 4.96 44.68
C GLU A 133 -9.85 5.80 43.94
N LEU A 134 -8.79 5.15 43.45
CA LEU A 134 -7.80 5.78 42.58
C LEU A 134 -8.41 6.25 41.25
N ASP A 135 -9.21 5.44 40.55
CA ASP A 135 -9.86 5.84 39.29
C ASP A 135 -10.69 7.11 39.47
N LEU A 136 -11.42 7.24 40.59
CA LEU A 136 -12.19 8.44 40.91
C LEU A 136 -11.29 9.64 41.20
N ALA A 137 -10.28 9.48 42.05
CA ALA A 137 -9.37 10.55 42.44
C ALA A 137 -8.59 11.09 41.24
N VAL A 138 -8.02 10.20 40.42
CA VAL A 138 -7.21 10.59 39.25
C VAL A 138 -8.09 11.26 38.18
N ARG A 139 -9.31 10.78 37.94
CA ARG A 139 -10.24 11.44 37.02
C ARG A 139 -10.68 12.82 37.49
N ALA A 140 -10.78 13.04 38.80
CA ALA A 140 -11.06 14.37 39.35
C ALA A 140 -9.89 15.33 39.08
N VAL A 141 -8.65 14.89 39.31
CA VAL A 141 -7.45 15.68 39.02
C VAL A 141 -7.28 15.93 37.51
N ALA A 142 -7.54 14.93 36.67
CA ALA A 142 -7.38 15.02 35.21
C ALA A 142 -8.49 15.80 34.50
N LYS A 143 -9.55 16.23 35.20
CA LYS A 143 -10.78 16.75 34.56
C LYS A 143 -10.52 17.99 33.71
N GLU A 144 -9.84 18.99 34.25
CA GLU A 144 -9.56 20.24 33.53
C GLU A 144 -8.53 20.02 32.41
N ASP A 145 -7.47 19.25 32.68
CA ASP A 145 -6.47 18.89 31.67
C ASP A 145 -7.11 18.11 30.50
N PHE A 146 -8.04 17.20 30.79
CA PHE A 146 -8.75 16.45 29.76
C PHE A 146 -9.61 17.38 28.90
N LYS A 147 -10.33 18.32 29.53
CA LYS A 147 -11.18 19.29 28.83
C LYS A 147 -10.37 20.16 27.88
N LEU A 148 -9.18 20.60 28.30
CA LEU A 148 -8.32 21.49 27.50
C LEU A 148 -7.51 20.73 26.44
N LYS A 149 -6.88 19.61 26.82
CA LYS A 149 -5.91 18.91 25.97
C LYS A 149 -6.56 17.87 25.05
N VAL A 150 -7.61 17.19 25.50
CA VAL A 150 -8.22 16.07 24.76
C VAL A 150 -9.56 16.45 24.14
N GLY A 151 -10.38 17.17 24.90
CA GLY A 151 -11.74 17.57 24.52
C GLY A 151 -11.90 18.11 23.10
N PRO A 152 -11.03 19.02 22.62
CA PRO A 152 -11.14 19.59 21.27
C PRO A 152 -11.04 18.59 20.13
N SER A 153 -10.48 17.40 20.37
CA SER A 153 -10.37 16.33 19.36
C SER A 153 -11.55 15.36 19.32
N CYS A 154 -12.45 15.40 20.32
CA CYS A 154 -13.41 14.32 20.56
C CYS A 154 -14.78 14.50 19.89
N THR A 155 -15.17 15.72 19.54
CA THR A 155 -16.58 16.06 19.22
C THR A 155 -17.15 15.27 18.05
N THR A 156 -16.37 15.04 17.00
CA THR A 156 -16.85 14.27 15.83
C THR A 156 -17.10 12.81 16.19
N SER A 157 -16.14 12.16 16.88
CA SER A 157 -16.29 10.77 17.29
C SER A 157 -17.41 10.57 18.32
N GLN A 158 -17.68 11.58 19.16
CA GLN A 158 -18.88 11.58 20.03
C GLN A 158 -20.19 11.58 19.25
N GLN A 159 -20.21 12.21 18.06
CA GLN A 159 -21.41 12.32 17.23
C GLN A 159 -21.55 11.22 16.17
N VAL A 160 -20.46 10.59 15.76
CA VAL A 160 -20.43 9.53 14.75
C VAL A 160 -20.50 8.14 15.39
N GLY A 161 -19.92 7.96 16.58
CA GLY A 161 -19.76 6.66 17.21
C GLY A 161 -18.49 5.94 16.76
N ASN A 162 -18.39 4.65 17.08
CA ASN A 162 -17.18 3.88 16.86
C ASN A 162 -16.88 3.69 15.35
N CYS A 163 -15.75 4.20 14.90
CA CYS A 163 -15.22 4.03 13.54
C CYS A 163 -13.88 3.25 13.50
N TYR A 164 -13.58 2.50 14.58
CA TYR A 164 -12.39 1.66 14.73
C TYR A 164 -11.11 2.38 14.29
N THR A 165 -10.38 1.83 13.31
CA THR A 165 -9.07 2.29 12.83
C THR A 165 -9.07 3.75 12.39
N ALA A 166 -10.20 4.27 11.90
CA ALA A 166 -10.30 5.66 11.45
C ALA A 166 -10.39 6.68 12.60
N SER A 167 -10.69 6.25 13.83
CA SER A 167 -11.06 7.16 14.93
C SER A 167 -9.95 8.16 15.30
N VAL A 168 -8.69 7.75 15.27
CA VAL A 168 -7.56 8.65 15.59
C VAL A 168 -7.42 9.77 14.56
N TYR A 169 -7.60 9.46 13.27
CA TYR A 169 -7.52 10.44 12.19
C TYR A 169 -8.76 11.34 12.14
N VAL A 170 -9.94 10.80 12.45
CA VAL A 170 -11.16 11.60 12.65
C VAL A 170 -10.97 12.60 13.79
N ASN A 171 -10.36 12.18 14.90
CA ASN A 171 -10.10 13.08 16.02
C ASN A 171 -9.02 14.12 15.71
N LEU A 172 -7.99 13.76 14.94
CA LEU A 172 -7.00 14.73 14.45
C LEU A 172 -7.64 15.78 13.54
N ALA A 173 -8.47 15.35 12.58
CA ALA A 173 -9.23 16.26 11.72
C ALA A 173 -10.17 17.16 12.54
N THR A 174 -10.76 16.62 13.61
CA THR A 174 -11.60 17.37 14.55
C THR A 174 -10.79 18.43 15.29
N LEU A 175 -9.59 18.08 15.76
CA LEU A 175 -8.69 19.02 16.44
C LEU A 175 -8.25 20.14 15.48
N VAL A 176 -7.88 19.80 14.24
CA VAL A 176 -7.55 20.80 13.21
C VAL A 176 -8.73 21.72 12.93
N TYR A 177 -9.93 21.16 12.78
CA TYR A 177 -11.15 21.96 12.57
C TYR A 177 -11.44 22.90 13.74
N ALA A 178 -11.29 22.42 14.98
CA ALA A 178 -11.64 23.17 16.18
C ALA A 178 -10.58 24.21 16.58
N CYS A 179 -9.29 23.94 16.36
CA CYS A 179 -8.18 24.70 16.92
C CYS A 179 -7.15 25.15 15.88
N ALA A 180 -7.53 25.29 14.60
CA ALA A 180 -6.59 25.62 13.52
C ALA A 180 -5.70 26.84 13.80
N LYS A 181 -6.22 27.87 14.47
CA LYS A 181 -5.47 29.10 14.78
C LYS A 181 -4.47 28.90 15.91
N GLU A 182 -4.85 28.15 16.93
CA GLU A 182 -4.00 27.83 18.07
C GLU A 182 -2.90 26.85 17.67
N LEU A 183 -3.24 25.85 16.85
CA LEU A 183 -2.29 24.92 16.27
C LEU A 183 -1.27 25.64 15.37
N ALA A 184 -1.68 26.64 14.61
CA ALA A 184 -0.78 27.46 13.78
C ALA A 184 0.37 28.12 14.58
N LEU A 185 0.21 28.32 15.89
CA LEU A 185 1.23 28.93 16.76
C LEU A 185 2.33 27.95 17.20
N GLY A 186 2.33 26.71 16.71
CA GLY A 186 3.39 25.74 16.97
C GLY A 186 3.10 24.78 18.13
N ALA A 187 1.87 24.29 18.22
CA ALA A 187 1.40 23.37 19.25
C ALA A 187 2.04 21.96 19.16
N ARG A 188 2.17 21.32 20.31
CA ARG A 188 2.58 19.92 20.46
C ARG A 188 1.35 19.04 20.67
N VAL A 189 1.14 18.07 19.78
CA VAL A 189 -0.03 17.19 19.79
C VAL A 189 0.42 15.75 20.01
N LEU A 190 0.10 15.18 21.16
CA LEU A 190 0.29 13.75 21.42
C LEU A 190 -0.72 12.95 20.60
N LEU A 191 -0.25 11.96 19.84
CA LEU A 191 -1.10 10.98 19.18
C LEU A 191 -0.90 9.63 19.84
N PHE A 192 -2.00 8.97 20.15
CA PHE A 192 -2.00 7.59 20.60
C PHE A 192 -3.04 6.78 19.83
N SER A 193 -2.61 5.69 19.21
CA SER A 193 -3.51 4.73 18.60
C SER A 193 -3.14 3.32 19.01
N TYR A 194 -4.16 2.47 19.16
CA TYR A 194 -3.98 1.05 19.42
C TYR A 194 -4.86 0.23 18.47
N GLY A 195 -4.40 -0.94 18.07
CA GLY A 195 -5.10 -1.85 17.15
C GLY A 195 -5.34 -3.20 17.80
N SER A 196 -6.61 -3.56 18.04
CA SER A 196 -7.13 -4.88 18.46
C SER A 196 -6.26 -5.72 19.42
N GLY A 197 -5.56 -5.09 20.38
CA GLY A 197 -4.70 -5.78 21.35
C GLY A 197 -3.32 -6.17 20.82
N SER A 198 -3.09 -5.91 19.55
CA SER A 198 -1.87 -6.15 18.83
C SER A 198 -0.94 -4.94 18.96
N LEU A 199 -1.40 -3.74 18.58
CA LEU A 199 -0.53 -2.58 18.57
C LEU A 199 -0.89 -1.51 19.54
N ALA A 200 0.15 -0.78 19.97
CA ALA A 200 0.01 0.60 20.40
C ALA A 200 1.19 1.44 19.90
N SER A 201 0.88 2.63 19.39
CA SER A 201 1.86 3.65 18.99
C SER A 201 1.55 4.96 19.68
N MET A 202 2.58 5.61 20.21
CA MET A 202 2.47 6.92 20.86
C MET A 202 3.58 7.84 20.37
N PHE A 203 3.25 8.99 19.80
CA PHE A 203 4.22 9.96 19.31
C PHE A 203 3.67 11.39 19.42
N VAL A 204 4.54 12.39 19.32
CA VAL A 204 4.13 13.81 19.41
C VAL A 204 4.38 14.49 18.06
N LEU A 205 3.35 15.12 17.52
CA LEU A 205 3.47 16.03 16.39
C LEU A 205 3.74 17.45 16.89
N ARG A 206 4.53 18.21 16.14
CA ARG A 206 4.64 19.66 16.30
C ARG A 206 4.03 20.31 15.08
N THR A 207 3.03 21.16 15.28
CA THR A 207 2.43 21.91 14.18
C THR A 207 3.34 23.06 13.78
N CYS A 208 3.29 23.44 12.51
CA CYS A 208 4.08 24.55 11.97
C CYS A 208 3.24 25.31 10.94
N GLU A 209 3.53 26.59 10.77
CA GLU A 209 3.04 27.33 9.61
C GLU A 209 3.71 26.78 8.33
N PRO A 210 3.02 26.85 7.18
CA PRO A 210 3.61 26.48 5.90
C PRO A 210 4.86 27.31 5.63
N THR A 211 5.82 26.71 4.94
CA THR A 211 6.99 27.39 4.37
C THR A 211 6.56 28.56 3.48
N ASP A 212 7.43 29.54 3.26
CA ASP A 212 7.10 30.70 2.41
C ASP A 212 6.68 30.31 0.98
N SER A 213 7.16 29.17 0.44
CA SER A 213 6.72 28.59 -0.84
C SER A 213 5.28 28.06 -0.84
N ALA A 214 4.80 27.60 0.31
CA ALA A 214 3.46 27.05 0.53
C ALA A 214 2.49 28.09 1.15
N LYS A 215 3.02 29.21 1.64
CA LYS A 215 2.29 30.29 2.29
C LYS A 215 1.27 30.90 1.33
N GLY A 216 0.03 30.96 1.78
CA GLY A 216 -1.09 31.40 0.93
C GLY A 216 -1.68 30.31 0.03
N LYS A 217 -1.03 29.15 -0.16
CA LYS A 217 -1.61 27.96 -0.83
C LYS A 217 -2.24 27.02 0.18
N TYR A 218 -1.49 26.63 1.21
CA TYR A 218 -1.94 25.72 2.26
C TYR A 218 -1.97 26.45 3.61
N SER A 219 -2.90 26.10 4.50
CA SER A 219 -2.88 26.50 5.91
C SER A 219 -3.82 25.60 6.73
N LEU A 220 -3.59 25.47 8.03
CA LEU A 220 -4.49 24.71 8.91
C LEU A 220 -5.92 25.27 8.88
N GLN A 221 -6.06 26.59 8.72
CA GLN A 221 -7.35 27.26 8.61
C GLN A 221 -8.05 26.94 7.28
N LYS A 222 -7.32 26.80 6.17
CA LYS A 222 -7.89 26.32 4.91
C LYS A 222 -8.32 24.86 5.00
N ILE A 223 -7.52 24.01 5.64
CA ILE A 223 -7.88 22.61 5.90
C ILE A 223 -9.17 22.55 6.74
N ALA A 224 -9.24 23.30 7.84
CA ALA A 224 -10.44 23.41 8.66
C ALA A 224 -11.67 23.85 7.85
N LYS A 225 -11.52 24.87 6.99
CA LYS A 225 -12.59 25.35 6.11
C LYS A 225 -13.08 24.27 5.14
N MET A 226 -12.18 23.45 4.58
CA MET A 226 -12.54 22.36 3.66
C MET A 226 -13.15 21.15 4.38
N LEU A 227 -12.71 20.87 5.60
CA LEU A 227 -13.26 19.80 6.42
C LEU A 227 -14.72 20.07 6.75
N ASP A 228 -15.06 21.31 7.14
CA ASP A 228 -16.44 21.75 7.40
C ASP A 228 -17.25 20.76 8.25
N VAL A 229 -16.63 20.28 9.33
CA VAL A 229 -17.08 19.11 10.08
C VAL A 229 -18.48 19.33 10.66
N THR A 230 -18.75 20.53 11.18
CA THR A 230 -20.05 20.87 11.78
C THR A 230 -21.18 20.74 10.76
N THR A 231 -21.03 21.37 9.59
CA THR A 231 -22.05 21.34 8.54
C THR A 231 -22.30 19.90 8.08
N ARG A 232 -21.25 19.12 7.84
CA ARG A 232 -21.37 17.71 7.44
C ARG A 232 -22.12 16.86 8.47
N LEU A 233 -21.86 17.07 9.77
CA LEU A 233 -22.56 16.35 10.84
C LEU A 233 -24.03 16.77 10.97
N GLN A 234 -24.34 18.04 10.71
CA GLN A 234 -25.69 18.61 10.75
C GLN A 234 -26.53 18.19 9.53
N CYS A 235 -25.92 17.93 8.37
CA CYS A 235 -26.62 17.42 7.19
C CYS A 235 -27.13 15.97 7.33
N ARG A 236 -26.87 15.29 8.46
CA ARG A 236 -27.34 13.91 8.68
C ARG A 236 -28.81 13.88 9.06
N ASN A 237 -29.53 12.89 8.53
CA ASN A 237 -30.93 12.66 8.88
C ASN A 237 -31.03 11.95 10.23
N LYS A 238 -31.72 12.58 11.19
CA LYS A 238 -32.04 11.98 12.49
C LYS A 238 -33.16 10.95 12.31
N LEU A 239 -32.97 9.76 12.87
CA LEU A 239 -33.96 8.67 12.88
C LEU A 239 -34.41 8.37 14.32
N THR A 240 -35.62 7.83 14.49
CA THR A 240 -36.10 7.35 15.80
C THR A 240 -35.48 5.99 16.17
N PRO A 241 -35.48 5.60 17.46
CA PRO A 241 -35.02 4.26 17.88
C PRO A 241 -35.75 3.11 17.19
N GLU A 242 -37.05 3.28 16.92
CA GLU A 242 -37.88 2.31 16.21
C GLU A 242 -37.43 2.17 14.75
N GLU A 243 -37.20 3.29 14.07
CA GLU A 243 -36.66 3.31 12.70
C GLU A 243 -35.25 2.70 12.64
N TYR A 244 -34.39 3.00 13.62
CA TYR A 244 -33.07 2.38 13.74
C TYR A 244 -33.17 0.87 13.91
N THR A 245 -34.02 0.41 14.84
CA THR A 245 -34.21 -1.02 15.12
C THR A 245 -34.78 -1.77 13.92
N ALA A 246 -35.76 -1.17 13.23
CA ALA A 246 -36.29 -1.69 11.98
C ALA A 246 -35.21 -1.78 10.90
N ARG A 247 -34.35 -0.75 10.77
CA ARG A 247 -33.22 -0.76 9.82
C ARG A 247 -32.16 -1.79 10.16
N MET A 248 -31.82 -1.99 11.44
CA MET A 248 -30.86 -3.02 11.86
C MET A 248 -31.43 -4.41 11.65
N THR A 249 -32.72 -4.62 11.93
CA THR A 249 -33.41 -5.88 11.65
C THR A 249 -33.42 -6.19 10.16
N LEU A 250 -33.71 -5.19 9.32
CA LEU A 250 -33.65 -5.33 7.87
C LEU A 250 -32.21 -5.61 7.40
N ARG A 251 -31.21 -4.92 7.96
CA ARG A 251 -29.79 -5.16 7.65
C ARG A 251 -29.37 -6.59 8.01
N GLN A 252 -29.79 -7.09 9.17
CA GLN A 252 -29.52 -8.46 9.60
C GLN A 252 -30.18 -9.49 8.68
N LYS A 253 -31.44 -9.26 8.28
CA LYS A 253 -32.16 -10.13 7.32
C LYS A 253 -31.54 -10.12 5.92
N THR A 254 -30.98 -8.99 5.50
CA THR A 254 -30.37 -8.79 4.17
C THR A 254 -28.85 -8.99 4.15
N TYR A 255 -28.24 -9.28 5.31
CA TYR A 255 -26.83 -9.60 5.41
C TYR A 255 -26.57 -10.96 4.74
N GLY A 256 -25.77 -10.97 3.68
CA GLY A 256 -25.62 -12.16 2.82
C GLY A 256 -26.83 -12.43 1.91
N ALA A 257 -27.65 -11.40 1.63
CA ALA A 257 -28.79 -11.48 0.72
C ALA A 257 -28.44 -12.21 -0.60
N LYS A 258 -29.31 -13.14 -0.97
CA LYS A 258 -29.23 -13.95 -2.20
C LYS A 258 -30.20 -13.40 -3.24
N ASN A 259 -30.22 -13.99 -4.43
CA ASN A 259 -31.21 -13.68 -5.45
C ASN A 259 -32.65 -13.63 -4.91
N GLY A 260 -33.44 -12.68 -5.41
CA GLY A 260 -34.83 -12.50 -4.99
C GLY A 260 -35.01 -11.87 -3.61
N SER A 261 -33.92 -11.44 -2.95
CA SER A 261 -34.03 -10.61 -1.74
C SER A 261 -34.57 -9.24 -2.13
N GLU A 262 -35.74 -8.89 -1.60
CA GLU A 262 -36.40 -7.62 -1.87
C GLU A 262 -35.60 -6.47 -1.22
N LEU A 263 -34.95 -5.63 -2.04
CA LEU A 263 -34.24 -4.43 -1.59
C LEU A 263 -35.27 -3.31 -1.38
N THR A 264 -35.81 -3.24 -0.16
CA THR A 264 -36.97 -2.39 0.18
C THR A 264 -36.60 -0.97 0.61
N GLN A 265 -35.31 -0.64 0.75
CA GLN A 265 -34.88 0.69 1.18
C GLN A 265 -34.85 1.68 0.02
N SER A 266 -35.48 2.84 0.22
CA SER A 266 -35.44 3.95 -0.72
C SER A 266 -34.01 4.49 -0.90
N ILE A 267 -33.65 4.73 -2.15
CA ILE A 267 -32.37 5.35 -2.54
C ILE A 267 -32.40 6.88 -2.40
N ALA A 268 -33.55 7.49 -2.08
CA ALA A 268 -33.70 8.95 -1.99
C ALA A 268 -32.81 9.60 -0.91
N SER A 269 -32.33 8.80 0.05
CA SER A 269 -31.39 9.25 1.10
C SER A 269 -29.91 9.12 0.71
N ILE A 270 -29.62 8.57 -0.47
CA ILE A 270 -28.27 8.37 -0.98
C ILE A 270 -27.87 9.63 -1.76
N PRO A 271 -26.76 10.31 -1.37
CA PRO A 271 -26.33 11.52 -2.04
C PRO A 271 -26.18 11.33 -3.55
N GLU A 272 -26.45 12.39 -4.31
CA GLU A 272 -26.32 12.40 -5.76
C GLU A 272 -24.91 11.95 -6.19
N GLY A 273 -24.83 11.04 -7.16
CA GLY A 273 -23.56 10.53 -7.66
C GLY A 273 -22.92 9.45 -6.79
N ASN A 274 -23.56 8.99 -5.70
CA ASN A 274 -23.10 7.84 -4.93
C ASN A 274 -23.69 6.52 -5.46
N TYR A 275 -22.97 5.43 -5.21
CA TYR A 275 -23.38 4.09 -5.59
C TYR A 275 -24.32 3.47 -4.54
N TYR A 276 -25.30 2.71 -5.01
CA TYR A 276 -26.21 1.92 -4.19
C TYR A 276 -26.37 0.53 -4.78
N LEU A 277 -26.68 -0.44 -3.93
CA LEU A 277 -26.96 -1.81 -4.37
C LEU A 277 -28.33 -1.82 -5.08
N ASP A 278 -28.32 -2.11 -6.37
CA ASP A 278 -29.51 -2.14 -7.23
C ASP A 278 -30.20 -3.51 -7.20
N ARG A 279 -29.42 -4.58 -7.37
CA ARG A 279 -29.96 -5.95 -7.36
C ARG A 279 -28.89 -6.99 -7.04
N ILE A 280 -29.34 -8.19 -6.70
CA ILE A 280 -28.52 -9.39 -6.53
C ILE A 280 -29.12 -10.49 -7.40
N ASP A 281 -28.31 -11.18 -8.19
CA ASP A 281 -28.80 -12.25 -9.08
C ASP A 281 -28.76 -13.65 -8.45
N ASP A 282 -29.21 -14.65 -9.22
CA ASP A 282 -29.30 -16.09 -8.92
C ASP A 282 -28.00 -16.72 -8.42
N LYS A 283 -26.86 -16.13 -8.79
CA LYS A 283 -25.53 -16.57 -8.40
C LYS A 283 -24.96 -15.79 -7.20
N GLY A 284 -25.74 -14.88 -6.62
CA GLY A 284 -25.32 -14.04 -5.51
C GLY A 284 -24.44 -12.85 -5.93
N ARG A 285 -24.37 -12.52 -7.23
CA ARG A 285 -23.60 -11.37 -7.74
C ARG A 285 -24.37 -10.09 -7.47
N ARG A 286 -23.68 -9.08 -6.95
CA ARG A 286 -24.25 -7.80 -6.52
C ARG A 286 -24.03 -6.75 -7.61
N PHE A 287 -25.09 -6.09 -8.05
CA PHE A 287 -25.06 -5.02 -9.04
C PHE A 287 -25.35 -3.70 -8.35
N TYR A 288 -24.57 -2.68 -8.70
CA TYR A 288 -24.69 -1.35 -8.10
C TYR A 288 -25.09 -0.35 -9.18
N ALA A 289 -26.00 0.56 -8.83
CA ALA A 289 -26.39 1.70 -9.66
C ALA A 289 -25.94 3.00 -8.98
N ARG A 290 -25.93 4.09 -9.73
CA ARG A 290 -25.56 5.42 -9.26
C ARG A 290 -26.83 6.28 -9.21
N SER A 291 -27.04 7.05 -8.15
CA SER A 291 -28.19 7.97 -8.08
C SER A 291 -28.15 8.99 -9.22
N GLU A 292 -29.21 9.06 -10.05
CA GLU A 292 -29.28 9.85 -11.28
C GLU A 292 -29.59 11.36 -11.07
N GLN A 293 -29.17 12.18 -12.04
CA GLN A 293 -29.42 13.63 -12.10
C GLN A 293 -30.80 13.96 -12.70
N HIS A 294 -31.50 14.98 -12.18
CA HIS A 294 -32.48 15.71 -13.00
C HIS A 294 -31.73 16.48 -14.11
N SER A 295 -32.28 16.47 -15.33
CA SER A 295 -31.66 16.98 -16.56
C SER A 295 -30.95 18.32 -16.38
N VAL A 296 -29.63 18.30 -16.54
CA VAL A 296 -28.76 19.48 -16.46
C VAL A 296 -28.60 20.07 -17.86
N SER A 297 -28.66 21.40 -17.96
CA SER A 297 -28.60 22.15 -19.22
C SER A 297 -27.23 22.05 -19.91
N ALA A 298 -27.19 22.26 -21.23
CA ALA A 298 -25.98 22.18 -22.05
C ALA A 298 -24.85 23.14 -21.59
N SER A 299 -25.16 24.22 -20.86
CA SER A 299 -24.15 25.15 -20.32
C SER A 299 -23.37 24.54 -19.16
N ASP A 300 -24.00 23.69 -18.34
CA ASP A 300 -23.34 23.08 -17.18
C ASP A 300 -22.43 21.91 -17.57
N ASN A 301 -22.67 21.27 -18.72
CA ASN A 301 -21.74 20.32 -19.32
C ASN A 301 -20.47 21.01 -19.81
N LEU A 302 -20.59 22.22 -20.36
CA LEU A 302 -19.44 23.07 -20.71
C LEU A 302 -18.69 23.56 -19.46
N GLU A 303 -19.40 23.87 -18.37
CA GLU A 303 -18.82 24.26 -17.09
C GLU A 303 -18.11 23.07 -16.41
N LYS A 304 -18.72 21.87 -16.38
CA LYS A 304 -18.09 20.63 -15.89
C LYS A 304 -16.89 20.22 -16.75
N GLN A 305 -16.96 20.36 -18.07
CA GLN A 305 -15.81 20.14 -18.95
C GLN A 305 -14.71 21.18 -18.70
N ARG A 306 -15.06 22.45 -18.48
CA ARG A 306 -14.08 23.49 -18.07
C ARG A 306 -13.48 23.24 -16.70
N ILE A 307 -14.26 22.79 -15.71
CA ILE A 307 -13.79 22.48 -14.36
C ILE A 307 -12.96 21.19 -14.37
N CYS A 308 -13.33 20.16 -15.13
CA CYS A 308 -12.48 18.98 -15.35
C CYS A 308 -11.18 19.36 -16.06
N ARG A 309 -11.25 20.20 -17.11
CA ARG A 309 -10.06 20.67 -17.83
C ARG A 309 -9.16 21.54 -16.94
N ALA A 310 -9.72 22.43 -16.11
CA ALA A 310 -8.98 23.22 -15.14
C ALA A 310 -8.42 22.38 -13.98
N THR A 311 -9.12 21.32 -13.57
CA THR A 311 -8.64 20.36 -12.56
C THR A 311 -7.56 19.44 -13.16
N GLN A 312 -7.64 19.11 -14.46
CA GLN A 312 -6.60 18.40 -15.22
C GLN A 312 -5.39 19.29 -15.52
N GLU A 313 -5.58 20.60 -15.72
CA GLU A 313 -4.49 21.58 -15.83
C GLU A 313 -3.79 21.79 -14.47
N LEU A 314 -4.53 21.71 -13.35
CA LEU A 314 -3.98 21.75 -11.98
C LEU A 314 -3.39 20.40 -11.51
N ALA A 315 -3.89 19.27 -12.04
CA ALA A 315 -3.32 17.92 -11.90
C ALA A 315 -2.48 17.55 -13.13
N GLY A 316 -1.78 18.53 -13.68
CA GLY A 316 -1.09 18.47 -14.97
C GLY A 316 -0.28 17.19 -15.16
N ALA A 317 -0.31 16.69 -16.41
CA ALA A 317 0.69 15.83 -17.02
C ALA A 317 1.94 15.57 -16.14
N VAL A 318 2.11 14.32 -15.69
CA VAL A 318 3.27 13.94 -14.88
C VAL A 318 4.32 13.32 -15.79
N TYR A 319 5.51 13.93 -15.80
CA TYR A 319 6.64 13.46 -16.59
C TYR A 319 7.46 12.47 -15.77
N VAL A 320 7.84 11.37 -16.40
CA VAL A 320 8.86 10.46 -15.85
C VAL A 320 10.21 11.02 -16.27
N VAL A 321 10.99 11.48 -15.29
CA VAL A 321 12.27 12.16 -15.52
C VAL A 321 13.47 11.30 -15.17
N GLY A 322 13.29 10.29 -14.32
CA GLY A 322 14.32 9.33 -13.98
C GLY A 322 13.72 7.96 -13.74
N THR A 323 14.49 6.92 -14.04
CA THR A 323 14.14 5.53 -13.79
C THR A 323 15.34 4.77 -13.25
N SER A 324 15.08 3.73 -12.49
CA SER A 324 16.07 2.72 -12.14
C SER A 324 15.44 1.34 -12.19
N VAL A 325 16.27 0.34 -12.47
CA VAL A 325 15.86 -1.06 -12.41
C VAL A 325 16.93 -1.86 -11.71
N GLY A 326 16.52 -2.55 -10.65
CA GLY A 326 17.29 -3.52 -9.91
C GLY A 326 16.93 -4.91 -10.40
N LEU A 327 17.75 -5.50 -11.27
CA LEU A 327 17.45 -6.78 -11.90
C LEU A 327 18.02 -7.97 -11.13
N PRO A 328 17.32 -9.10 -11.10
CA PRO A 328 17.86 -10.35 -10.58
C PRO A 328 18.94 -10.94 -11.50
N GLY A 329 19.69 -11.94 -11.01
CA GLY A 329 20.68 -12.68 -11.80
C GLY A 329 21.92 -11.88 -12.22
N GLN A 330 22.17 -10.73 -11.59
CA GLN A 330 23.32 -9.86 -11.85
C GLN A 330 24.26 -9.84 -10.65
N PRO A 331 25.59 -9.66 -10.84
CA PRO A 331 26.53 -9.56 -9.72
C PRO A 331 26.25 -8.38 -8.77
N LYS A 332 25.63 -7.32 -9.30
CA LYS A 332 25.06 -6.21 -8.55
C LYS A 332 23.64 -6.01 -9.01
N VAL A 333 22.73 -5.73 -8.08
CA VAL A 333 21.32 -5.49 -8.42
C VAL A 333 21.14 -4.29 -9.33
N PHE A 334 21.88 -3.20 -9.07
CA PHE A 334 21.87 -1.98 -9.88
C PHE A 334 23.22 -1.77 -10.56
N GLU A 335 23.21 -1.77 -11.90
CA GLU A 335 24.36 -1.45 -12.76
C GLU A 335 24.08 -0.20 -13.63
N GLY A 336 23.18 0.67 -13.16
CA GLY A 336 22.78 1.90 -13.85
C GLY A 336 22.12 1.60 -15.21
N LEU A 337 22.58 2.29 -16.27
CA LEU A 337 22.04 2.12 -17.63
C LEU A 337 22.22 0.68 -18.17
N GLN A 338 23.19 -0.08 -17.67
CA GLN A 338 23.38 -1.47 -18.10
C GLN A 338 22.21 -2.35 -17.67
N SER A 339 21.63 -2.14 -16.48
CA SER A 339 20.46 -2.90 -16.05
C SER A 339 19.23 -2.56 -16.90
N VAL A 340 19.09 -1.31 -17.36
CA VAL A 340 18.05 -0.90 -18.32
C VAL A 340 18.25 -1.58 -19.68
N ASP A 341 19.47 -1.56 -20.21
CA ASP A 341 19.80 -2.23 -21.48
C ASP A 341 19.50 -3.73 -21.44
N LYS A 342 19.85 -4.40 -20.33
CA LYS A 342 19.58 -5.83 -20.12
C LYS A 342 18.08 -6.12 -20.08
N LEU A 343 17.30 -5.29 -19.38
CA LEU A 343 15.83 -5.38 -19.35
C LEU A 343 15.23 -5.27 -20.76
N LEU A 344 15.67 -4.27 -21.54
CA LEU A 344 15.16 -4.00 -22.88
C LEU A 344 15.59 -5.04 -23.92
N ARG A 345 16.75 -5.67 -23.75
CA ARG A 345 17.22 -6.78 -24.60
C ARG A 345 16.58 -8.12 -24.26
N GLY A 346 15.91 -8.23 -23.12
CA GLY A 346 15.36 -9.50 -22.64
C GLY A 346 16.43 -10.48 -22.19
N GLU A 347 17.51 -9.99 -21.60
CA GLU A 347 18.57 -10.85 -21.07
C GLU A 347 18.05 -11.69 -19.91
N ASN A 348 18.37 -12.99 -19.93
CA ASN A 348 17.88 -13.94 -18.95
C ASN A 348 18.44 -13.65 -17.55
N CYS A 349 17.55 -13.38 -16.60
CA CYS A 349 17.83 -13.17 -15.18
C CYS A 349 17.43 -14.37 -14.30
N ILE A 350 16.96 -15.46 -14.92
CA ILE A 350 16.47 -16.66 -14.23
C ILE A 350 17.60 -17.69 -14.13
N GLN A 351 17.78 -18.26 -12.94
CA GLN A 351 18.80 -19.25 -12.64
C GLN A 351 18.21 -20.51 -11.99
N GLN A 352 19.02 -21.58 -11.94
CA GLN A 352 18.69 -22.77 -11.15
C GLN A 352 18.76 -22.45 -9.66
N LEU A 353 17.81 -22.96 -8.90
CA LEU A 353 17.92 -22.98 -7.44
C LEU A 353 18.95 -24.02 -7.01
N SER A 354 19.72 -23.67 -5.98
CA SER A 354 20.67 -24.60 -5.35
C SER A 354 19.95 -25.77 -4.71
N ASP A 355 20.69 -26.86 -4.50
CA ASP A 355 20.19 -28.01 -3.75
C ASP A 355 19.82 -27.63 -2.31
N ASP A 356 20.60 -26.75 -1.67
CA ASP A 356 20.30 -26.24 -0.33
C ASP A 356 18.95 -25.52 -0.28
N ALA A 357 18.65 -24.65 -1.27
CA ALA A 357 17.37 -23.96 -1.33
C ALA A 357 16.17 -24.92 -1.54
N LYS A 358 16.41 -26.05 -2.23
CA LYS A 358 15.40 -27.11 -2.40
C LYS A 358 15.22 -27.92 -1.12
N ASP A 359 16.30 -28.21 -0.41
CA ASP A 359 16.27 -28.90 0.88
C ASP A 359 15.59 -28.04 1.94
N ASP A 360 15.86 -26.74 1.96
CA ASP A 360 15.15 -25.77 2.82
C ASP A 360 13.65 -25.77 2.52
N MET A 361 13.26 -25.84 1.23
CA MET A 361 11.85 -25.95 0.84
C MET A 361 11.21 -27.28 1.29
N ILE A 362 11.92 -28.41 1.17
CA ILE A 362 11.46 -29.72 1.67
C ILE A 362 11.24 -29.67 3.18
N SER A 363 12.15 -29.01 3.91
CA SER A 363 12.07 -28.87 5.37
C SER A 363 10.80 -28.15 5.85
N GLN A 364 10.16 -27.36 4.98
CA GLN A 364 8.88 -26.71 5.26
C GLN A 364 7.68 -27.68 5.25
N ASN A 365 7.88 -28.96 4.92
CA ASN A 365 6.84 -30.01 4.89
C ASN A 365 5.61 -29.61 4.04
N ILE A 366 5.85 -28.99 2.88
CA ILE A 366 4.81 -28.47 2.00
C ILE A 366 3.97 -29.63 1.43
N VAL A 367 2.65 -29.44 1.44
CA VAL A 367 1.70 -30.34 0.79
C VAL A 367 0.98 -29.60 -0.33
N GLN A 368 1.21 -30.02 -1.57
CA GLN A 368 0.49 -29.49 -2.71
C GLN A 368 -0.94 -30.02 -2.73
N ILE A 369 -1.88 -29.12 -2.99
CA ILE A 369 -3.26 -29.47 -3.31
C ILE A 369 -3.36 -29.61 -4.83
N ILE A 370 -3.63 -30.83 -5.30
CA ILE A 370 -3.79 -31.15 -6.72
C ILE A 370 -5.26 -31.43 -6.98
N LYS A 371 -5.86 -30.63 -7.87
CA LYS A 371 -7.23 -30.84 -8.33
C LYS A 371 -7.21 -31.52 -9.70
N ASP A 372 -7.79 -32.71 -9.77
CA ASP A 372 -8.01 -33.40 -11.04
C ASP A 372 -8.98 -32.57 -11.89
N LYS A 373 -8.56 -32.21 -13.10
CA LYS A 373 -9.31 -31.30 -13.96
C LYS A 373 -10.55 -31.95 -14.59
N ALA A 374 -10.61 -33.27 -14.69
CA ALA A 374 -11.71 -34.01 -15.32
C ALA A 374 -12.78 -34.43 -14.29
N THR A 375 -12.35 -34.88 -13.13
CA THR A 375 -13.22 -35.42 -12.07
C THR A 375 -13.49 -34.42 -10.95
N GLY A 376 -12.67 -33.37 -10.83
CA GLY A 376 -12.73 -32.41 -9.74
C GLY A 376 -12.19 -32.92 -8.40
N ALA A 377 -11.73 -34.18 -8.35
CA ALA A 377 -11.17 -34.80 -7.15
C ALA A 377 -9.95 -34.01 -6.65
N VAL A 378 -9.83 -33.87 -5.33
CA VAL A 378 -8.71 -33.18 -4.70
C VAL A 378 -7.80 -34.22 -4.06
N THR A 379 -6.54 -34.25 -4.48
CA THR A 379 -5.49 -35.06 -3.88
C THR A 379 -4.46 -34.15 -3.21
N ARG A 380 -3.79 -34.69 -2.21
CA ARG A 380 -2.73 -34.00 -1.46
C ARG A 380 -1.44 -34.74 -1.72
N ALA A 381 -0.44 -34.04 -2.24
CA ALA A 381 0.85 -34.62 -2.58
C ALA A 381 1.96 -33.87 -1.82
N PRO A 382 2.75 -34.55 -0.98
CA PRO A 382 3.89 -33.92 -0.32
C PRO A 382 4.97 -33.52 -1.34
N VAL A 383 5.61 -32.39 -1.07
CA VAL A 383 6.81 -31.91 -1.77
C VAL A 383 8.03 -32.35 -0.96
N ASP A 384 8.35 -33.64 -1.07
CA ASP A 384 9.32 -34.36 -0.23
C ASP A 384 10.61 -34.75 -0.98
N THR A 385 10.73 -34.40 -2.26
CA THR A 385 11.94 -34.62 -3.07
C THR A 385 12.30 -33.36 -3.84
N ARG A 386 13.59 -33.20 -4.16
CA ARG A 386 14.11 -32.00 -4.84
C ARG A 386 13.48 -31.77 -6.19
N GLU A 387 13.11 -32.82 -6.93
CA GLU A 387 12.45 -32.73 -8.23
C GLU A 387 11.02 -32.17 -8.12
N LYS A 388 10.39 -32.32 -6.96
CA LYS A 388 9.07 -31.77 -6.69
C LYS A 388 9.13 -30.31 -6.27
N CYS A 389 10.29 -29.75 -5.92
CA CYS A 389 10.45 -28.34 -5.55
C CYS A 389 10.40 -27.41 -6.78
N ILE A 390 10.38 -26.10 -6.53
CA ILE A 390 10.68 -25.11 -7.57
C ILE A 390 12.13 -25.33 -8.03
N GLN A 391 12.36 -25.33 -9.34
CA GLN A 391 13.69 -25.62 -9.91
C GLN A 391 14.43 -24.35 -10.33
N VAL A 392 13.71 -23.35 -10.83
CA VAL A 392 14.29 -22.11 -11.33
C VAL A 392 13.60 -20.89 -10.73
N SER A 393 14.37 -19.82 -10.54
CA SER A 393 13.89 -18.55 -10.01
C SER A 393 14.79 -17.40 -10.44
N ALA A 394 14.29 -16.18 -10.40
CA ALA A 394 15.09 -14.98 -10.60
C ALA A 394 15.41 -14.37 -9.24
N VAL A 395 16.65 -14.53 -8.77
CA VAL A 395 17.11 -14.08 -7.44
C VAL A 395 17.89 -12.78 -7.58
N ALA A 396 17.56 -11.78 -6.76
CA ALA A 396 18.30 -10.54 -6.69
C ALA A 396 19.39 -10.65 -5.61
N GLU A 397 20.57 -10.12 -5.91
CA GLU A 397 21.67 -10.01 -4.95
C GLU A 397 21.38 -8.97 -3.85
N HIS A 398 22.22 -8.93 -2.83
CA HIS A 398 22.12 -7.90 -1.79
C HIS A 398 22.67 -6.55 -2.29
N VAL A 399 22.15 -5.48 -1.70
CA VAL A 399 22.66 -4.12 -1.89
C VAL A 399 23.46 -3.72 -0.67
N ASP A 400 24.66 -3.17 -0.88
CA ASP A 400 25.47 -2.59 0.20
C ASP A 400 25.39 -1.07 0.14
N LEU A 401 24.46 -0.49 0.90
CA LEU A 401 24.24 0.97 0.89
C LEU A 401 25.45 1.77 1.37
N GLU A 402 26.30 1.20 2.23
CA GLU A 402 27.51 1.88 2.70
C GLU A 402 28.55 1.94 1.60
N LYS A 403 28.86 0.79 1.01
CA LYS A 403 29.91 0.69 0.01
C LYS A 403 29.51 1.28 -1.34
N ASP A 404 28.28 1.01 -1.80
CA ASP A 404 27.84 1.38 -3.14
C ASP A 404 27.24 2.80 -3.19
N TYR A 405 26.71 3.30 -2.08
CA TYR A 405 26.00 4.59 -2.03
C TYR A 405 26.57 5.55 -0.97
N GLY A 406 27.54 5.16 -0.14
CA GLY A 406 28.13 6.04 0.87
C GLY A 406 27.14 6.44 1.98
N ILE A 407 26.11 5.62 2.22
CA ILE A 407 25.17 5.79 3.33
C ILE A 407 25.83 5.24 4.60
N ALA A 408 25.80 5.99 5.70
CA ALA A 408 26.47 5.55 6.93
C ALA A 408 26.01 4.14 7.36
N ALA A 409 26.96 3.26 7.73
CA ALA A 409 26.69 1.89 8.17
C ALA A 409 25.58 1.81 9.23
N THR A 410 25.54 2.77 10.15
CA THR A 410 24.54 2.85 11.22
C THR A 410 23.12 3.04 10.70
N ILE A 411 22.96 3.73 9.57
CA ILE A 411 21.69 3.92 8.88
C ILE A 411 21.37 2.69 8.03
N ALA A 412 22.33 2.22 7.22
CA ALA A 412 22.17 1.04 6.38
C ALA A 412 21.74 -0.20 7.21
N ASN A 413 22.44 -0.49 8.30
CA ASN A 413 22.19 -1.65 9.15
C ASN A 413 20.91 -1.55 10.00
N SER A 414 20.25 -0.38 10.03
CA SER A 414 18.93 -0.22 10.64
C SER A 414 17.78 -0.61 9.71
N MET A 415 18.06 -0.84 8.42
CA MET A 415 17.10 -1.20 7.39
C MET A 415 17.21 -2.68 7.05
N ASP A 416 16.07 -3.34 6.85
CA ASP A 416 16.02 -4.69 6.29
C ASP A 416 16.38 -4.68 4.78
N GLU A 417 16.63 -5.86 4.22
CA GLU A 417 17.06 -5.99 2.82
C GLU A 417 16.09 -5.35 1.82
N PRO A 418 14.76 -5.55 1.91
CA PRO A 418 13.81 -4.88 1.02
C PRO A 418 13.89 -3.36 1.14
N THR A 419 14.02 -2.81 2.34
CA THR A 419 14.13 -1.35 2.54
C THR A 419 15.45 -0.82 1.99
N GLN A 420 16.56 -1.52 2.17
CA GLN A 420 17.84 -1.13 1.59
C GLN A 420 17.77 -1.13 0.05
N LEU A 421 17.18 -2.18 -0.53
CA LEU A 421 16.95 -2.29 -1.96
C LEU A 421 16.05 -1.14 -2.48
N ALA A 422 15.05 -0.73 -1.69
CA ALA A 422 14.12 0.36 -2.02
C ALA A 422 14.80 1.72 -2.03
N VAL A 423 15.63 1.98 -1.01
CA VAL A 423 16.45 3.18 -0.94
C VAL A 423 17.36 3.25 -2.15
N ALA A 424 18.09 2.19 -2.46
CA ALA A 424 18.95 2.15 -3.64
C ALA A 424 18.18 2.38 -4.94
N ALA A 425 17.00 1.78 -5.12
CA ALA A 425 16.14 2.04 -6.28
C ALA A 425 15.80 3.53 -6.43
N GLY A 426 15.37 4.18 -5.35
CA GLY A 426 15.08 5.60 -5.34
C GLY A 426 16.30 6.47 -5.64
N LEU A 427 17.45 6.18 -5.01
CA LEU A 427 18.71 6.88 -5.23
C LEU A 427 19.17 6.78 -6.68
N GLU A 428 19.12 5.58 -7.25
CA GLU A 428 19.45 5.33 -8.65
C GLU A 428 18.53 6.08 -9.61
N ALA A 429 17.23 6.15 -9.33
CA ALA A 429 16.28 6.86 -10.19
C ALA A 429 16.54 8.38 -10.16
N VAL A 430 16.89 8.93 -8.99
CA VAL A 430 17.26 10.35 -8.84
C VAL A 430 18.60 10.66 -9.51
N ARG A 431 19.58 9.74 -9.43
CA ARG A 431 20.85 9.84 -10.16
C ARG A 431 20.62 9.78 -11.67
N ASN A 432 19.80 8.84 -12.15
CA ASN A 432 19.44 8.72 -13.56
C ASN A 432 18.70 9.97 -14.07
N ALA A 433 17.88 10.60 -13.22
CA ALA A 433 17.26 11.88 -13.55
C ALA A 433 18.30 13.00 -13.72
N GLY A 434 19.57 12.83 -13.37
CA GLY A 434 20.59 13.89 -13.41
C GLY A 434 20.39 14.95 -12.33
N LEU A 435 19.78 14.57 -11.20
CA LEU A 435 19.47 15.47 -10.08
C LEU A 435 20.53 15.42 -8.97
N VAL A 436 21.33 14.35 -8.95
CA VAL A 436 22.44 14.14 -8.01
C VAL A 436 23.57 13.42 -8.74
N ASP A 437 24.81 13.78 -8.42
CA ASP A 437 26.00 13.16 -9.03
C ASP A 437 26.40 11.85 -8.32
N GLY A 438 25.93 11.62 -7.09
CA GLY A 438 26.10 10.37 -6.34
C GLY A 438 27.52 10.06 -5.84
N LEU A 439 28.51 10.94 -6.09
CA LEU A 439 29.93 10.67 -5.79
C LEU A 439 30.41 11.14 -4.40
N ASP A 440 29.68 12.06 -3.74
CA ASP A 440 30.07 12.65 -2.44
C ASP A 440 29.00 12.54 -1.34
N SER A 441 28.21 11.45 -1.33
CA SER A 441 27.11 11.23 -0.36
C SER A 441 26.01 12.32 -0.34
N LYS A 442 25.98 13.22 -1.32
CA LYS A 442 24.92 14.24 -1.48
C LYS A 442 23.74 13.70 -2.27
N TRP A 443 23.01 12.78 -1.65
CA TRP A 443 21.78 12.19 -2.19
C TRP A 443 20.53 13.07 -1.99
N ARG A 444 20.70 14.39 -1.89
CA ARG A 444 19.63 15.34 -1.56
C ARG A 444 19.19 16.09 -2.82
N LEU A 445 17.90 16.02 -3.11
CA LEU A 445 17.27 16.88 -4.11
C LEU A 445 17.43 18.37 -3.75
N PRO A 446 17.57 19.27 -4.74
CA PRO A 446 17.52 20.70 -4.51
C PRO A 446 16.25 21.10 -3.75
N ASP A 447 16.38 22.05 -2.81
CA ASP A 447 15.29 22.41 -1.90
C ASP A 447 14.04 22.91 -2.64
N THR A 448 14.22 23.56 -3.79
CA THR A 448 13.17 24.08 -4.68
C THR A 448 12.38 22.98 -5.40
N MET A 449 12.93 21.78 -5.51
CA MET A 449 12.35 20.66 -6.26
C MET A 449 11.60 19.66 -5.37
N ARG A 450 11.81 19.70 -4.05
CA ARG A 450 11.22 18.74 -3.10
C ARG A 450 9.69 18.71 -3.12
N ASP A 451 9.04 19.86 -3.28
CA ASP A 451 7.57 19.97 -3.21
C ASP A 451 6.87 19.59 -4.54
N THR A 452 7.63 19.41 -5.62
CA THR A 452 7.11 19.21 -6.97
C THR A 452 7.56 17.89 -7.61
N MET A 453 8.35 17.10 -6.88
CA MET A 453 8.85 15.78 -7.30
C MET A 453 8.32 14.66 -6.43
N GLY A 454 7.95 13.56 -7.07
CA GLY A 454 7.69 12.28 -6.42
C GLY A 454 8.76 11.26 -6.80
N VAL A 455 9.39 10.63 -5.82
CA VAL A 455 10.20 9.43 -6.06
C VAL A 455 9.34 8.23 -5.66
N ILE A 456 9.06 7.36 -6.62
CA ILE A 456 8.34 6.11 -6.43
C ILE A 456 9.34 4.98 -6.53
N TYR A 457 9.23 3.99 -5.65
CA TYR A 457 9.96 2.75 -5.76
C TYR A 457 9.04 1.57 -5.49
N ALA A 458 9.40 0.42 -6.03
CA ALA A 458 8.80 -0.87 -5.70
C ALA A 458 9.91 -1.90 -5.56
N THR A 459 9.82 -2.75 -4.56
CA THR A 459 10.84 -3.76 -4.24
C THR A 459 10.20 -5.06 -3.82
N ASP A 460 10.86 -6.16 -4.14
CA ASP A 460 10.44 -7.49 -3.74
C ASP A 460 11.66 -8.39 -3.61
N THR A 461 11.69 -9.19 -2.54
CA THR A 461 12.72 -10.18 -2.24
C THR A 461 12.12 -11.59 -2.07
N ALA A 462 10.95 -11.87 -2.65
CA ALA A 462 10.24 -13.15 -2.58
C ALA A 462 11.07 -14.37 -2.98
N SER A 463 12.13 -14.20 -3.78
CA SER A 463 13.05 -15.26 -4.19
C SER A 463 14.36 -15.26 -3.43
N SER A 464 14.52 -14.43 -2.40
CA SER A 464 15.68 -14.49 -1.51
C SER A 464 15.78 -15.85 -0.82
N GLN A 465 16.98 -16.21 -0.35
CA GLN A 465 17.20 -17.47 0.34
C GLN A 465 16.25 -17.66 1.54
N THR A 466 15.96 -16.58 2.27
CA THR A 466 15.05 -16.60 3.42
C THR A 466 13.58 -16.73 3.01
N MET A 467 13.16 -16.06 1.94
CA MET A 467 11.75 -15.99 1.55
C MET A 467 11.32 -17.11 0.61
N MET A 468 12.23 -17.67 -0.18
CA MET A 468 11.92 -18.72 -1.16
C MET A 468 11.28 -19.97 -0.54
N PRO A 469 11.74 -20.52 0.61
CA PRO A 469 11.09 -21.66 1.24
C PRO A 469 9.64 -21.35 1.67
N LEU A 470 9.38 -20.11 2.13
CA LEU A 470 8.07 -19.69 2.65
C LEU A 470 7.12 -19.26 1.51
N ILE A 471 7.50 -18.25 0.74
CA ILE A 471 6.69 -17.68 -0.34
C ILE A 471 6.66 -18.62 -1.55
N GLY A 472 7.83 -19.08 -1.99
CA GLY A 472 7.94 -20.08 -3.05
C GLY A 472 7.23 -21.38 -2.64
N GLY A 473 7.40 -21.82 -1.40
CA GLY A 473 6.68 -22.96 -0.84
C GLY A 473 5.16 -22.78 -0.82
N GLY A 474 4.67 -21.59 -0.48
CA GLY A 474 3.25 -21.24 -0.56
C GLY A 474 2.70 -21.33 -1.97
N PHE A 475 3.39 -20.74 -2.96
CA PHE A 475 2.98 -20.86 -4.37
C PHE A 475 3.08 -22.29 -4.89
N ARG A 476 4.04 -23.05 -4.38
CA ARG A 476 4.19 -24.47 -4.66
C ARG A 476 3.02 -25.28 -4.10
N ALA A 477 2.56 -24.97 -2.89
CA ALA A 477 1.40 -25.60 -2.25
C ALA A 477 0.10 -25.35 -3.05
N LEU A 478 -0.05 -24.12 -3.55
CA LEU A 478 -1.19 -23.70 -4.39
C LEU A 478 -1.15 -24.28 -5.82
N GLY A 479 -0.01 -24.80 -6.27
CA GLY A 479 0.20 -25.20 -7.66
C GLY A 479 0.29 -24.02 -8.64
N ALA A 480 0.65 -22.84 -8.14
CA ALA A 480 0.81 -21.62 -8.95
C ALA A 480 2.22 -21.49 -9.55
N SER A 481 3.24 -22.03 -8.88
CA SER A 481 4.64 -21.97 -9.32
C SER A 481 4.96 -23.01 -10.41
N CYS A 482 5.83 -22.65 -11.35
CA CYS A 482 6.45 -23.58 -12.29
C CYS A 482 7.50 -24.46 -11.58
N ILE A 483 7.59 -25.74 -11.96
CA ILE A 483 8.61 -26.68 -11.48
C ILE A 483 9.46 -27.28 -12.61
N ALA A 484 9.43 -26.67 -13.81
CA ALA A 484 10.22 -27.16 -14.94
C ALA A 484 11.72 -27.00 -14.66
N SER A 485 12.50 -28.01 -15.01
CA SER A 485 13.92 -28.12 -14.66
C SER A 485 14.86 -27.23 -15.48
N THR A 486 14.37 -26.48 -16.46
CA THR A 486 15.19 -25.57 -17.28
C THR A 486 14.47 -24.25 -17.50
N VAL A 487 15.23 -23.17 -17.67
CA VAL A 487 14.70 -21.83 -17.95
C VAL A 487 13.79 -21.86 -19.18
N ASN A 488 14.25 -22.42 -20.30
CA ASN A 488 13.48 -22.50 -21.55
C ASN A 488 12.16 -23.28 -21.40
N ALA A 489 12.09 -24.25 -20.49
CA ALA A 489 10.85 -24.99 -20.23
C ALA A 489 9.90 -24.24 -19.28
N ALA A 490 10.44 -23.40 -18.38
CA ALA A 490 9.65 -22.64 -17.42
C ALA A 490 9.13 -21.31 -17.99
N ALA A 491 10.00 -20.57 -18.66
CA ALA A 491 9.78 -19.19 -19.08
C ALA A 491 9.03 -19.10 -20.42
N ARG A 492 7.72 -19.36 -20.40
CA ARG A 492 6.91 -19.48 -21.62
C ARG A 492 5.63 -18.63 -21.57
N PRO A 493 5.73 -17.29 -21.48
CA PRO A 493 4.55 -16.43 -21.54
C PRO A 493 3.73 -16.70 -22.81
N PHE A 494 2.40 -16.79 -22.67
CA PHE A 494 1.41 -17.07 -23.73
C PHE A 494 1.51 -18.41 -24.47
N ASP A 495 2.57 -19.20 -24.28
CA ASP A 495 2.73 -20.51 -24.93
C ASP A 495 1.74 -21.54 -24.36
N VAL A 496 1.32 -22.49 -25.21
CA VAL A 496 0.45 -23.60 -24.80
C VAL A 496 1.06 -24.48 -23.71
N LYS A 497 2.39 -24.57 -23.64
CA LYS A 497 3.12 -25.40 -22.65
C LYS A 497 3.43 -24.67 -21.34
N ARG A 498 2.95 -23.44 -21.14
CA ARG A 498 3.16 -22.71 -19.88
C ARG A 498 2.57 -23.48 -18.69
N SER A 499 3.26 -23.48 -17.56
CA SER A 499 3.00 -24.42 -16.46
C SER A 499 2.99 -23.79 -15.06
N GLY A 500 3.07 -22.46 -14.96
CA GLY A 500 3.12 -21.76 -13.69
C GLY A 500 4.03 -20.55 -13.75
N MET A 501 3.99 -19.74 -12.69
CA MET A 501 4.86 -18.57 -12.56
C MET A 501 6.26 -18.95 -12.09
N ILE A 502 7.24 -18.18 -12.55
CA ILE A 502 8.61 -18.21 -12.01
C ILE A 502 8.69 -17.14 -10.94
N VAL A 503 8.97 -17.51 -9.69
CA VAL A 503 9.12 -16.53 -8.60
C VAL A 503 10.34 -15.68 -8.87
N GLY A 504 10.20 -14.36 -8.73
CA GLY A 504 11.28 -13.39 -8.97
C GLY A 504 11.51 -12.45 -7.78
N SER A 505 12.52 -11.62 -7.89
CA SER A 505 12.80 -10.49 -6.99
C SER A 505 13.48 -9.38 -7.75
N GLY A 506 13.57 -8.21 -7.13
CA GLY A 506 14.27 -7.06 -7.67
C GLY A 506 13.60 -5.75 -7.25
N ALA A 507 13.85 -4.71 -8.03
CA ALA A 507 13.38 -3.38 -7.71
C ALA A 507 13.20 -2.49 -8.93
N ILE A 508 12.36 -1.48 -8.78
CA ILE A 508 12.31 -0.34 -9.71
C ILE A 508 12.24 0.96 -8.92
N GLY A 509 12.74 2.03 -9.53
CA GLY A 509 12.55 3.40 -9.07
C GLY A 509 12.10 4.28 -10.24
N MET A 510 11.26 5.27 -9.96
CA MET A 510 10.80 6.26 -10.93
C MET A 510 10.73 7.64 -10.26
N VAL A 511 11.21 8.66 -10.96
CA VAL A 511 11.07 10.05 -10.55
C VAL A 511 10.01 10.70 -11.43
N LEU A 512 9.02 11.28 -10.78
CA LEU A 512 7.87 11.94 -11.38
C LEU A 512 7.92 13.44 -11.11
N GLU A 513 7.75 14.25 -12.15
CA GLU A 513 7.67 15.71 -12.07
C GLU A 513 6.33 16.20 -12.62
N SER A 514 5.76 17.25 -12.01
CA SER A 514 4.63 17.95 -12.62
C SER A 514 5.05 18.66 -13.90
N GLN A 515 4.11 18.88 -14.82
CA GLN A 515 4.38 19.61 -16.07
C GLN A 515 5.04 20.98 -15.85
N GLN A 516 4.62 21.73 -14.84
CA GLN A 516 5.20 23.03 -14.54
C GLN A 516 6.67 22.88 -14.09
N ALA A 517 6.94 21.96 -13.17
CA ALA A 517 8.30 21.73 -12.67
C ALA A 517 9.22 21.24 -13.78
N PHE A 518 8.71 20.36 -14.65
CA PHE A 518 9.44 19.85 -15.80
C PHE A 518 9.81 20.97 -16.79
N ALA A 519 8.88 21.90 -17.07
CA ALA A 519 9.11 23.02 -17.98
C ALA A 519 10.07 24.09 -17.42
N GLU A 520 10.06 24.30 -16.10
CA GLU A 520 10.93 25.26 -15.41
C GLU A 520 12.34 24.69 -15.11
N ARG A 521 12.56 23.41 -15.42
CA ARG A 521 13.79 22.71 -15.09
C ARG A 521 14.98 23.22 -15.92
N PRO A 522 16.15 23.49 -15.30
CA PRO A 522 17.37 23.77 -16.04
C PRO A 522 17.75 22.59 -16.92
N VAL A 523 18.04 22.85 -18.19
CA VAL A 523 18.48 21.81 -19.14
C VAL A 523 19.79 21.20 -18.64
N VAL A 524 19.76 19.92 -18.29
CA VAL A 524 20.96 19.14 -17.97
C VAL A 524 21.41 18.47 -19.27
N GLU A 525 22.66 18.70 -19.71
CA GLU A 525 23.19 18.14 -20.97
C GLU A 525 23.16 16.59 -21.02
N SER A 526 23.10 15.92 -19.86
CA SER A 526 23.07 14.46 -19.74
C SER A 526 21.66 13.84 -19.75
N ALA A 527 20.59 14.63 -19.69
CA ALA A 527 19.23 14.09 -19.67
C ALA A 527 18.77 13.67 -21.08
N SER A 528 18.06 12.54 -21.18
CA SER A 528 17.43 12.12 -22.43
C SER A 528 16.54 13.25 -22.96
N LYS A 529 16.75 13.66 -24.22
CA LYS A 529 15.95 14.70 -24.89
C LYS A 529 14.49 14.29 -25.10
N LYS A 530 14.19 12.99 -24.95
CA LYS A 530 12.88 12.39 -25.16
C LYS A 530 12.12 12.29 -23.84
N SER A 531 11.02 13.02 -23.75
CA SER A 531 10.23 13.12 -22.53
C SER A 531 9.13 12.07 -22.55
N VAL A 532 8.96 11.34 -21.46
CA VAL A 532 7.85 10.38 -21.33
C VAL A 532 6.89 10.88 -20.30
N ARG A 533 5.61 10.88 -20.66
CA ARG A 533 4.52 11.33 -19.80
C ARG A 533 3.63 10.17 -19.42
N LEU A 534 3.28 10.09 -18.14
CA LEU A 534 2.19 9.26 -17.67
C LEU A 534 0.86 9.97 -17.97
N LEU A 535 0.14 9.49 -18.99
CA LEU A 535 -1.11 10.10 -19.47
C LEU A 535 -2.28 9.84 -18.53
N ALA A 536 -2.47 8.58 -18.18
CA ALA A 536 -3.63 8.14 -17.44
C ALA A 536 -3.36 6.84 -16.69
N THR A 537 -3.97 6.72 -15.50
CA THR A 537 -4.00 5.48 -14.73
C THR A 537 -5.43 5.14 -14.31
N GLN A 538 -5.76 3.87 -14.24
CA GLN A 538 -7.04 3.41 -13.70
C GLN A 538 -6.81 2.21 -12.81
N PHE A 539 -7.47 2.22 -11.66
CA PHE A 539 -7.45 1.14 -10.69
C PHE A 539 -8.86 0.60 -10.51
N SER A 540 -9.00 -0.71 -10.39
CA SER A 540 -10.29 -1.36 -10.11
C SER A 540 -10.07 -2.60 -9.25
N ASN A 541 -11.09 -2.98 -8.48
CA ASN A 541 -11.08 -4.23 -7.74
C ASN A 541 -12.51 -4.79 -7.69
N SER A 542 -12.70 -6.00 -8.22
CA SER A 542 -14.01 -6.68 -8.20
C SER A 542 -14.18 -7.59 -6.98
N ALA A 543 -13.11 -7.86 -6.22
CA ALA A 543 -13.06 -8.87 -5.17
C ALA A 543 -13.57 -10.25 -5.61
N TYR A 544 -13.47 -10.57 -6.92
CA TYR A 544 -14.09 -11.75 -7.53
C TYR A 544 -13.60 -13.07 -6.93
N HIS A 545 -12.29 -13.20 -6.73
CA HIS A 545 -11.66 -14.37 -6.14
C HIS A 545 -10.31 -13.97 -5.54
N GLY A 546 -9.83 -14.71 -4.54
CA GLY A 546 -8.50 -14.48 -3.95
C GLY A 546 -7.33 -14.65 -4.92
N ALA A 547 -7.54 -15.20 -6.12
CA ALA A 547 -6.48 -15.56 -7.06
C ALA A 547 -6.88 -15.52 -8.54
N ALA A 548 -8.13 -15.85 -8.87
CA ALA A 548 -8.63 -15.75 -10.24
C ALA A 548 -9.12 -14.33 -10.56
N LEU A 549 -9.05 -13.98 -11.84
CA LEU A 549 -9.61 -12.76 -12.41
C LEU A 549 -10.87 -13.11 -13.19
N GLU A 550 -11.89 -12.24 -13.17
CA GLU A 550 -13.09 -12.39 -13.99
C GLU A 550 -12.85 -11.73 -15.37
N PRO A 551 -12.86 -12.50 -16.48
CA PRO A 551 -12.46 -11.98 -17.79
C PRO A 551 -13.31 -10.82 -18.32
N ASN A 552 -14.63 -10.84 -18.09
CA ASN A 552 -15.53 -9.81 -18.61
C ASN A 552 -15.32 -8.48 -17.86
N HIS A 553 -15.20 -8.53 -16.54
CA HIS A 553 -14.91 -7.38 -15.69
C HIS A 553 -13.60 -6.71 -16.10
N VAL A 554 -12.53 -7.49 -16.30
CA VAL A 554 -11.24 -6.94 -16.77
C VAL A 554 -11.39 -6.29 -18.15
N GLY A 555 -12.15 -6.90 -19.07
CA GLY A 555 -12.46 -6.33 -20.38
C GLY A 555 -13.25 -5.02 -20.32
N GLU A 556 -14.28 -4.96 -19.47
CA GLU A 556 -15.08 -3.76 -19.23
C GLU A 556 -14.25 -2.62 -18.61
N GLU A 557 -13.36 -2.94 -17.68
CA GLU A 557 -12.44 -1.97 -17.06
C GLU A 557 -11.45 -1.39 -18.09
N LEU A 558 -10.85 -2.24 -18.93
CA LEU A 558 -9.97 -1.79 -20.01
C LEU A 558 -10.73 -0.91 -21.00
N LEU A 559 -11.94 -1.30 -21.41
CA LEU A 559 -12.76 -0.49 -22.32
C LEU A 559 -13.17 0.84 -21.67
N ARG A 560 -13.44 0.87 -20.37
CA ARG A 560 -13.69 2.11 -19.62
C ARG A 560 -12.45 3.00 -19.61
N PHE A 561 -11.28 2.41 -19.38
CA PHE A 561 -10.01 3.14 -19.39
C PHE A 561 -9.74 3.78 -20.75
N LEU A 562 -9.85 3.02 -21.83
CA LEU A 562 -9.62 3.51 -23.18
C LEU A 562 -10.63 4.57 -23.61
N ARG A 563 -11.92 4.42 -23.26
CA ARG A 563 -12.92 5.47 -23.51
C ARG A 563 -12.64 6.77 -22.78
N ARG A 564 -12.12 6.69 -21.55
CA ARG A 564 -11.69 7.89 -20.82
C ARG A 564 -10.47 8.52 -21.49
N VAL A 565 -9.48 7.73 -21.93
CA VAL A 565 -8.32 8.23 -22.67
C VAL A 565 -8.75 8.96 -23.94
N GLU A 566 -9.67 8.38 -24.71
CA GLU A 566 -10.21 9.00 -25.93
C GLU A 566 -10.98 10.29 -25.62
N SER A 567 -11.84 10.28 -24.60
CA SER A 567 -12.60 11.46 -24.16
C SER A 567 -11.69 12.60 -23.67
N ASP A 568 -10.67 12.29 -22.88
CA ASP A 568 -9.85 13.28 -22.19
C ASP A 568 -8.72 13.82 -23.08
N PHE A 569 -8.18 12.99 -23.97
CA PHE A 569 -6.98 13.32 -24.76
C PHE A 569 -7.18 13.22 -26.28
N GLY A 570 -8.34 12.75 -26.76
CA GLY A 570 -8.58 12.54 -28.19
C GLY A 570 -7.77 11.38 -28.80
N ILE A 571 -7.12 10.55 -27.97
CA ILE A 571 -6.29 9.43 -28.41
C ILE A 571 -7.19 8.20 -28.56
N THR A 572 -7.40 7.75 -29.80
CA THR A 572 -8.30 6.64 -30.07
C THR A 572 -7.64 5.28 -29.86
N ARG A 573 -8.45 4.22 -29.73
CA ARG A 573 -7.97 2.83 -29.62
C ARG A 573 -7.17 2.41 -30.85
N GLU A 574 -7.57 2.89 -32.03
CA GLU A 574 -6.88 2.65 -33.30
C GLU A 574 -5.47 3.27 -33.28
N GLU A 575 -5.31 4.47 -32.70
CA GLU A 575 -4.00 5.11 -32.59
C GLU A 575 -3.08 4.35 -31.63
N ILE A 576 -3.61 3.89 -30.49
CA ILE A 576 -2.88 3.05 -29.53
C ILE A 576 -2.49 1.71 -30.16
N ALA A 577 -3.41 1.07 -30.89
CA ALA A 577 -3.14 -0.21 -31.55
C ALA A 577 -2.02 -0.10 -32.59
N ARG A 578 -2.04 0.96 -33.42
CA ARG A 578 -1.06 1.17 -34.50
C ARG A 578 0.30 1.63 -34.03
N ASN A 579 0.32 2.51 -33.04
CA ASN A 579 1.52 3.23 -32.63
C ASN A 579 1.95 2.87 -31.21
N GLY A 580 1.42 1.79 -30.65
CA GLY A 580 1.66 1.43 -29.26
C GLY A 580 2.17 0.01 -29.05
N VAL A 581 2.62 -0.22 -27.83
CA VAL A 581 3.02 -1.51 -27.29
C VAL A 581 2.21 -1.76 -26.03
N TYR A 582 1.68 -2.97 -25.91
CA TYR A 582 1.04 -3.46 -24.71
C TYR A 582 2.04 -4.24 -23.86
N TYR A 583 2.29 -3.75 -22.65
CA TYR A 583 3.15 -4.42 -21.67
C TYR A 583 2.29 -5.29 -20.76
N SER A 584 2.47 -6.60 -20.95
CA SER A 584 1.59 -7.62 -20.40
C SER A 584 1.86 -7.95 -18.93
N HIS A 585 0.78 -8.28 -18.22
CA HIS A 585 0.89 -8.87 -16.90
C HIS A 585 1.23 -10.37 -16.92
N GLU A 586 0.79 -11.12 -17.93
CA GLU A 586 0.86 -12.59 -18.04
C GLU A 586 2.01 -13.24 -17.28
N THR A 587 1.65 -14.13 -16.35
CA THR A 587 2.55 -14.67 -15.32
C THR A 587 3.09 -16.06 -15.64
N GLY A 588 2.69 -16.68 -16.76
CA GLY A 588 3.01 -18.07 -17.09
C GLY A 588 2.04 -19.09 -16.47
N THR A 589 1.02 -18.62 -15.74
CA THR A 589 0.06 -19.50 -15.05
C THR A 589 -0.92 -20.19 -15.99
N ASN A 590 -1.30 -21.42 -15.67
CA ASN A 590 -2.25 -22.21 -16.46
C ASN A 590 -3.16 -23.09 -15.58
N ALA A 591 -3.89 -22.45 -14.67
CA ALA A 591 -4.76 -23.16 -13.74
C ALA A 591 -5.86 -23.94 -14.49
N SER A 592 -6.52 -23.32 -15.47
CA SER A 592 -7.38 -24.02 -16.43
C SER A 592 -7.41 -23.31 -17.80
N ALA A 593 -7.96 -23.99 -18.80
CA ALA A 593 -8.18 -23.46 -20.15
C ALA A 593 -8.90 -22.10 -20.17
N LYS A 594 -9.75 -21.81 -19.18
CA LYS A 594 -10.55 -20.56 -19.12
C LYS A 594 -10.31 -19.75 -17.83
N SER A 595 -9.28 -20.09 -17.07
CA SER A 595 -8.95 -19.44 -15.80
C SER A 595 -7.43 -19.41 -15.65
N SER A 596 -6.81 -18.47 -16.35
CA SER A 596 -5.39 -18.10 -16.25
C SER A 596 -5.25 -16.60 -16.48
N CYS A 597 -4.13 -16.02 -16.04
CA CYS A 597 -3.84 -14.61 -16.29
C CYS A 597 -3.88 -14.31 -17.81
N ALA A 598 -3.19 -15.10 -18.64
CA ALA A 598 -3.19 -14.97 -20.09
C ALA A 598 -4.59 -15.00 -20.68
N TYR A 599 -5.41 -15.98 -20.27
CA TYR A 599 -6.76 -16.11 -20.80
C TYR A 599 -7.59 -14.86 -20.51
N THR A 600 -7.58 -14.39 -19.26
CA THR A 600 -8.33 -13.20 -18.84
C THR A 600 -7.81 -11.96 -19.56
N GLU A 601 -6.50 -11.77 -19.62
CA GLU A 601 -5.83 -10.63 -20.22
C GLU A 601 -6.09 -10.55 -21.73
N VAL A 602 -5.95 -11.66 -22.45
CA VAL A 602 -6.23 -11.73 -23.88
C VAL A 602 -7.73 -11.56 -24.16
N THR A 603 -8.61 -12.09 -23.32
CA THR A 603 -10.06 -11.88 -23.43
C THR A 603 -10.39 -10.39 -23.28
N ALA A 604 -9.75 -9.70 -22.33
CA ALA A 604 -9.92 -8.27 -22.13
C ALA A 604 -9.43 -7.47 -23.34
N LEU A 605 -8.24 -7.79 -23.87
CA LEU A 605 -7.71 -7.18 -25.09
C LEU A 605 -8.62 -7.37 -26.29
N ARG A 606 -9.14 -8.60 -26.51
CA ARG A 606 -10.09 -8.88 -27.60
C ARG A 606 -11.40 -8.10 -27.44
N THR A 607 -11.91 -7.98 -26.21
CA THR A 607 -13.10 -7.16 -25.91
C THR A 607 -12.85 -5.69 -26.22
N ALA A 608 -11.66 -5.18 -25.88
CA ALA A 608 -11.33 -3.77 -25.99
C ALA A 608 -10.96 -3.33 -27.42
N PHE A 609 -10.21 -4.15 -28.15
CA PHE A 609 -9.65 -3.81 -29.47
C PHE A 609 -10.35 -4.51 -30.63
N GLY A 610 -11.07 -5.62 -30.39
CA GLY A 610 -11.54 -6.48 -31.47
C GLY A 610 -10.40 -7.20 -32.20
N PRO A 611 -10.70 -8.09 -33.16
CA PRO A 611 -9.69 -8.89 -33.85
C PRO A 611 -8.74 -8.04 -34.71
N ASP A 612 -9.25 -7.03 -35.42
CA ASP A 612 -8.48 -6.24 -36.37
C ASP A 612 -7.44 -5.37 -35.66
N LEU A 613 -7.85 -4.54 -34.69
CA LEU A 613 -6.91 -3.66 -33.97
C LEU A 613 -5.97 -4.44 -33.05
N LEU A 614 -6.42 -5.56 -32.47
CA LEU A 614 -5.52 -6.41 -31.67
C LEU A 614 -4.41 -7.02 -32.53
N GLY A 615 -4.67 -7.30 -33.80
CA GLY A 615 -3.66 -7.74 -34.75
C GLY A 615 -2.60 -6.67 -35.06
N GLU A 616 -2.93 -5.39 -34.85
CA GLU A 616 -2.00 -4.26 -35.02
C GLU A 616 -1.19 -3.99 -33.74
N LEU A 617 -1.75 -4.25 -32.55
CA LEU A 617 -1.10 -3.96 -31.26
C LEU A 617 0.03 -4.95 -30.93
N LEU A 618 1.26 -4.45 -30.77
CA LEU A 618 2.41 -5.26 -30.36
C LEU A 618 2.35 -5.59 -28.85
N ILE A 619 2.57 -6.85 -28.46
CA ILE A 619 2.52 -7.30 -27.06
C ILE A 619 3.91 -7.71 -26.58
N SER A 620 4.38 -7.13 -25.48
CA SER A 620 5.63 -7.49 -24.80
C SER A 620 5.37 -8.04 -23.40
N ASN A 621 6.30 -8.84 -22.89
CA ASN A 621 6.25 -9.41 -21.53
C ASN A 621 7.68 -9.61 -21.01
N THR A 622 7.97 -9.12 -19.81
CA THR A 622 9.31 -9.21 -19.22
C THR A 622 9.49 -10.42 -18.30
N LYS A 623 8.40 -11.01 -17.80
CA LYS A 623 8.41 -12.09 -16.79
C LYS A 623 9.06 -13.38 -17.28
N GLY A 624 9.11 -13.58 -18.60
CA GLY A 624 9.84 -14.70 -19.21
C GLY A 624 11.36 -14.66 -18.97
N PHE A 625 11.94 -13.51 -18.66
CA PHE A 625 13.38 -13.42 -18.39
C PHE A 625 13.69 -12.74 -17.05
N THR A 626 12.75 -12.02 -16.44
CA THR A 626 12.92 -11.43 -15.10
C THR A 626 12.30 -12.24 -13.97
N GLY A 627 11.51 -13.28 -14.29
CA GLY A 627 10.58 -13.88 -13.32
C GLY A 627 9.45 -12.91 -12.93
N HIS A 628 8.64 -13.31 -11.95
CA HIS A 628 7.53 -12.53 -11.40
C HIS A 628 7.84 -12.07 -9.97
N PRO A 629 8.36 -10.83 -9.79
CA PRO A 629 8.74 -10.28 -8.50
C PRO A 629 7.57 -9.62 -7.75
N MET A 630 6.43 -10.31 -7.67
CA MET A 630 5.13 -9.87 -7.08
C MET A 630 4.86 -8.35 -7.08
N ALA A 631 5.43 -7.61 -6.13
CA ALA A 631 5.23 -6.18 -5.93
C ALA A 631 5.96 -5.27 -6.94
N VAL A 632 6.95 -5.78 -7.68
CA VAL A 632 7.80 -4.99 -8.58
C VAL A 632 7.27 -5.03 -10.02
N ALA A 633 7.24 -3.87 -10.64
CA ALA A 633 6.73 -3.69 -12.00
C ALA A 633 7.86 -3.32 -12.97
N PHE A 634 8.69 -4.31 -13.35
CA PHE A 634 9.70 -4.11 -14.39
C PHE A 634 9.10 -3.59 -15.69
N GLU A 635 7.83 -3.93 -15.96
CA GLU A 635 7.10 -3.48 -17.14
C GLU A 635 6.89 -1.97 -17.21
N ASP A 636 6.79 -1.27 -16.07
CA ASP A 636 6.64 0.20 -16.06
C ASP A 636 7.96 0.88 -16.48
N VAL A 637 9.11 0.39 -16.01
CA VAL A 637 10.42 0.88 -16.46
C VAL A 637 10.68 0.49 -17.92
N ALA A 638 10.35 -0.75 -18.31
CA ALA A 638 10.47 -1.19 -19.71
C ALA A 638 9.60 -0.36 -20.67
N ALA A 639 8.39 0.02 -20.25
CA ALA A 639 7.51 0.90 -21.00
C ALA A 639 8.11 2.29 -21.20
N VAL A 640 8.60 2.92 -20.14
CA VAL A 640 9.20 4.25 -20.19
C VAL A 640 10.50 4.25 -21.01
N GLU A 641 11.41 3.34 -20.71
CA GLU A 641 12.70 3.27 -21.39
C GLU A 641 12.56 2.77 -22.83
N GLY A 642 11.60 1.87 -23.10
CA GLY A 642 11.25 1.46 -24.46
C GLY A 642 10.79 2.63 -25.33
N LEU A 643 9.96 3.53 -24.79
CA LEU A 643 9.54 4.77 -25.48
C LEU A 643 10.74 5.70 -25.74
N ARG A 644 11.61 5.91 -24.74
CA ARG A 644 12.80 6.77 -24.86
C ARG A 644 13.77 6.25 -25.93
N HIS A 645 14.07 4.95 -25.88
CA HIS A 645 15.08 4.33 -26.73
C HIS A 645 14.51 3.86 -28.08
N GLY A 646 13.19 3.81 -28.24
CA GLY A 646 12.54 3.29 -29.44
C GLY A 646 12.79 1.80 -29.60
N CYS A 647 12.68 1.03 -28.52
CA CYS A 647 12.86 -0.41 -28.50
C CYS A 647 11.82 -1.10 -27.62
N VAL A 648 11.74 -2.42 -27.72
CA VAL A 648 10.79 -3.24 -26.96
C VAL A 648 11.45 -4.53 -26.49
N PRO A 649 11.19 -5.00 -25.26
CA PRO A 649 11.65 -6.32 -24.83
C PRO A 649 10.97 -7.46 -25.61
N PRO A 650 11.66 -8.60 -25.82
CA PRO A 650 11.09 -9.76 -26.48
C PRO A 650 10.11 -10.52 -25.58
N VAL A 651 9.15 -11.22 -26.19
CA VAL A 651 8.44 -12.33 -25.56
C VAL A 651 9.26 -13.60 -25.80
N VAL A 652 9.98 -14.06 -24.77
CA VAL A 652 10.95 -15.16 -24.90
C VAL A 652 10.31 -16.56 -24.89
N HIS A 653 10.98 -17.52 -25.56
CA HIS A 653 10.66 -18.95 -25.61
C HIS A 653 9.23 -19.33 -26.04
N PHE A 654 8.51 -18.44 -26.72
CA PHE A 654 7.24 -18.77 -27.37
C PHE A 654 7.49 -19.68 -28.57
N GLU A 655 6.88 -20.87 -28.58
CA GLU A 655 6.99 -21.86 -29.65
C GLU A 655 5.64 -22.07 -30.35
N ALA A 656 4.55 -22.15 -29.58
CA ALA A 656 3.24 -22.50 -30.09
C ALA A 656 2.12 -21.73 -29.38
N HIS A 657 1.21 -21.22 -30.20
CA HIS A 657 0.00 -20.53 -29.75
C HIS A 657 -0.91 -21.44 -28.92
N ASP A 658 -1.39 -20.92 -27.79
CA ASP A 658 -2.41 -21.59 -27.00
C ASP A 658 -3.81 -21.37 -27.61
N PRO A 659 -4.48 -22.41 -28.13
CA PRO A 659 -5.81 -22.26 -28.72
C PRO A 659 -6.86 -21.74 -27.73
N ASN A 660 -6.63 -21.84 -26.43
CA ASN A 660 -7.52 -21.27 -25.42
C ASN A 660 -7.49 -19.74 -25.40
N LEU A 661 -6.46 -19.10 -25.96
CA LEU A 661 -6.33 -17.63 -26.04
C LEU A 661 -7.03 -17.04 -27.29
N GLY A 662 -7.80 -17.87 -28.00
CA GLY A 662 -8.57 -17.52 -29.21
C GLY A 662 -7.89 -17.99 -30.49
N ASP A 663 -8.60 -17.95 -31.62
CA ASP A 663 -8.13 -18.58 -32.88
C ASP A 663 -7.03 -17.80 -33.60
N ILE A 664 -6.93 -16.49 -33.33
CA ILE A 664 -5.96 -15.59 -33.98
C ILE A 664 -4.75 -15.43 -33.04
N PRO A 665 -3.53 -15.80 -33.46
CA PRO A 665 -2.33 -15.58 -32.68
C PRO A 665 -2.10 -14.11 -32.33
N LEU A 666 -1.50 -13.86 -31.16
CA LEU A 666 -1.12 -12.52 -30.72
C LEU A 666 0.10 -12.02 -31.51
N ARG A 667 0.18 -10.71 -31.73
CA ARG A 667 1.38 -10.06 -32.29
C ARG A 667 2.41 -9.84 -31.17
N LEU A 668 3.19 -10.88 -30.87
CA LEU A 668 4.19 -10.86 -29.81
C LEU A 668 5.48 -10.14 -30.26
N ALA A 669 6.10 -9.38 -29.35
CA ALA A 669 7.32 -8.62 -29.61
C ALA A 669 8.54 -9.56 -29.80
N PRO A 670 9.29 -9.44 -30.90
CA PRO A 670 10.52 -10.22 -31.11
C PRO A 670 11.73 -9.66 -30.37
N GLY A 671 11.58 -8.49 -29.73
CA GLY A 671 12.68 -7.74 -29.15
C GLY A 671 13.35 -6.77 -30.13
N GLY A 672 14.06 -5.77 -29.61
CA GLY A 672 14.89 -4.86 -30.40
C GLY A 672 14.22 -3.55 -30.78
N VAL A 673 14.69 -2.92 -31.86
CA VAL A 673 14.26 -1.58 -32.28
C VAL A 673 12.80 -1.60 -32.73
N TYR A 674 11.98 -0.80 -32.06
CA TYR A 674 10.57 -0.58 -32.36
C TYR A 674 10.17 0.80 -31.82
N ALA A 675 10.25 1.82 -32.67
CA ALA A 675 9.79 3.16 -32.31
C ALA A 675 8.26 3.14 -32.17
N HIS A 676 7.77 3.51 -30.99
CA HIS A 676 6.36 3.57 -30.67
C HIS A 676 6.08 4.85 -29.87
N LYS A 677 4.83 5.29 -29.91
CA LYS A 677 4.36 6.51 -29.26
C LYS A 677 3.69 6.22 -27.92
N TYR A 678 3.02 5.07 -27.80
CA TYR A 678 2.21 4.72 -26.62
C TYR A 678 2.66 3.41 -25.97
N ALA A 679 2.75 3.40 -24.64
CA ALA A 679 2.93 2.16 -23.89
C ALA A 679 1.72 1.95 -22.97
N LEU A 680 0.92 0.94 -23.27
CA LEU A 680 -0.24 0.53 -22.48
C LEU A 680 0.17 -0.61 -21.55
N ARG A 681 0.20 -0.36 -20.24
CA ARG A 681 0.61 -1.33 -19.24
C ARG A 681 -0.60 -1.85 -18.48
N PHE A 682 -0.63 -3.17 -18.27
CA PHE A 682 -1.58 -3.82 -17.39
C PHE A 682 -0.87 -4.52 -16.23
N ALA A 683 -1.46 -4.43 -15.05
CA ALA A 683 -1.15 -5.33 -13.95
C ALA A 683 -2.40 -5.80 -13.25
N SER A 684 -2.29 -7.03 -12.74
CA SER A 684 -3.25 -7.60 -11.82
C SER A 684 -2.56 -8.13 -10.57
N GLY A 685 -3.13 -7.84 -9.41
CA GLY A 685 -2.74 -8.43 -8.14
C GLY A 685 -3.73 -9.48 -7.67
N PHE A 686 -3.32 -10.27 -6.67
CA PHE A 686 -4.22 -11.16 -5.94
C PHE A 686 -5.42 -10.41 -5.37
N GLY A 687 -6.56 -11.11 -5.25
CA GLY A 687 -7.83 -10.50 -4.84
C GLY A 687 -8.50 -9.68 -5.95
N SER A 688 -8.10 -9.83 -7.21
CA SER A 688 -8.64 -9.13 -8.38
C SER A 688 -8.42 -7.61 -8.38
N GLN A 689 -7.27 -7.17 -7.87
CA GLN A 689 -6.80 -5.79 -7.99
C GLN A 689 -6.26 -5.56 -9.40
N LEU A 690 -6.71 -4.52 -10.09
CA LEU A 690 -6.36 -4.21 -11.47
C LEU A 690 -5.78 -2.82 -11.55
N ALA A 691 -4.73 -2.66 -12.35
CA ALA A 691 -4.15 -1.37 -12.70
C ALA A 691 -3.89 -1.30 -14.20
N PHE A 692 -4.35 -0.22 -14.84
CA PHE A 692 -3.99 0.16 -16.20
C PHE A 692 -3.21 1.46 -16.15
N SER A 693 -2.19 1.59 -16.98
CA SER A 693 -1.41 2.82 -17.13
C SER A 693 -1.10 3.04 -18.60
N LEU A 694 -1.22 4.28 -19.07
CA LEU A 694 -0.85 4.67 -20.42
C LEU A 694 0.25 5.71 -20.34
N TYR A 695 1.40 5.41 -20.96
CA TYR A 695 2.50 6.34 -21.14
C TYR A 695 2.55 6.80 -22.60
N THR A 696 3.01 8.03 -22.82
CA THR A 696 3.29 8.56 -24.17
C THR A 696 4.67 9.15 -24.23
N LEU A 697 5.30 9.00 -25.39
CA LEU A 697 6.44 9.83 -25.78
C LEU A 697 5.91 11.21 -26.18
N ASP A 698 6.44 12.27 -25.58
CA ASP A 698 6.26 13.66 -25.99
C ASP A 698 7.58 14.12 -26.63
N ASP A 699 7.49 14.55 -27.90
CA ASP A 699 8.62 15.04 -28.71
C ASP A 699 8.93 16.53 -28.47
#